data_AF-A0A660L707-F1
#
_entry.id   AF-A0A660L707-F1
#
_cell.length_a   1.000
_cell.length_b   1.000
_cell.length_c   1.000
_cell.angle_alpha   90.00
_cell.angle_beta   90.00
_cell.angle_gamma   90.00
#
_symmetry.space_group_name_H-M   'P 1'
#
loop_
_entity.id
_entity.type
_entity.pdbx_description
1 polymer ?
#
loop_
_entity_poly.entity_id
_entity_poly.type
_entity_poly.pdbx_seq_one_letter_code
_entity_poly.pdbx_strand_id
1 'polypeptide(L)'
;MRRFIAFAGTACAAALVFAGQSSAFNYVSDSNGTWWGIQDFAPPRVDTGSIRATQVGAGQNPAYSTTINGFGGIKVSVPGAPRFNGELMRGFGLQFNGADAFKTTTAVELGGVEISRSVLIKKELPIGTASYGRWLDSFTNTTGAPLTIKVAFGGQSGYSASGANASALVNTSSGDTSITAADTWAEVATPLSGTTLVGGPQATVIGTPAPFGGAMTFTGNWLNDTFNEPFATGGHEGNFQAYVNTLTIPAGATKSVLHYVVLGNRVTAATSDAERLKVETTSASLVTAPDLTGLTAAQVCSIDNFAITADCSAAGTVARVPVPAKPAPVTTSGYDVVEKTIGQMRADMESGLTTSVAITQAYLDRIKVYDQGQFGFNAYEIVADDALEQARKADAARKAGKRSPVLGIPIAVKNLFDTYDMATTNGSLTFAGFRPKKDAFQVAKLREAGAVIIGKAALEEYATSGNYSNDPWGQVWNAFMPSKSALASSGGTATALGANLAAGGLGSQTGDSLYAPASGASLVTLRGTDGLESGSGIMPLSWLTDFGGVMTRSVPDLADMLNVVTGTDPADPTTAPADAERPADWRSTLDPDALKGKRIGYIPSTWEDPFGTTGTVEASKAALKYLTDAGATLVEMGTTVGDANTPPAPAVNPSGNTTQEGWMQYIDAHPELAEQGFDIKSAVDVSCSQKKVEYVRQDPSACAVAPAPRMTAEELTARRNYRLQYKANAKTWLDTAGADNQGVDAVVYPGLLSDISLNDGGGGKASFGRRDTPGAGPGIPTVVFPAGVNDNGQPINLQLLGRAWDDDKLVGMAYAYSLLADKAGKGHVAATTAPALKYVNETSGGVGGTVPATLSLTLGAPATFAPFAPGVDREYTASTDATIVSTAGDAALTVSDPGHLVNGPFSLPQPLQVGIAPNAWGAPVSNVKSTISFKQVIGRTDALRTGSYSKTLTFTLSTTNP
;
A
#
# COMPACT_ATOMS: atom_id res chain seq x y z
N MET A 1 3.86 29.67 46.56
CA MET A 1 3.82 31.15 46.66
C MET A 1 4.88 31.67 45.68
N ARG A 2 4.63 32.46 44.63
CA ARG A 2 3.74 33.62 44.41
C ARG A 2 2.80 33.42 43.20
N ARG A 3 1.76 34.25 43.18
CA ARG A 3 0.45 34.06 42.53
C ARG A 3 0.36 34.58 41.08
N PHE A 4 -0.47 33.85 40.34
CA PHE A 4 -1.20 34.20 39.13
C PHE A 4 -2.01 35.51 39.23
N ILE A 5 -2.09 36.24 38.11
CA ILE A 5 -3.32 36.91 37.67
C ILE A 5 -3.48 36.60 36.18
N ALA A 6 -4.59 35.95 35.85
CA ALA A 6 -5.08 35.69 34.51
C ALA A 6 -5.82 36.91 33.96
N PHE A 7 -5.66 37.20 32.67
CA PHE A 7 -6.64 37.95 31.90
C PHE A 7 -6.93 37.17 30.61
N ALA A 8 -8.20 36.83 30.45
CA ALA A 8 -8.78 36.17 29.30
C ALA A 8 -8.77 37.11 28.09
N GLY A 9 -8.32 36.59 26.94
CA GLY A 9 -8.34 37.26 25.64
C GLY A 9 -8.70 36.24 24.57
N THR A 10 -9.88 36.43 24.01
CA THR A 10 -10.62 35.58 23.07
C THR A 10 -9.80 35.22 21.84
N ALA A 11 -9.36 33.96 21.74
CA ALA A 11 -8.81 33.41 20.51
C ALA A 11 -9.98 33.15 19.54
N CYS A 12 -10.15 33.99 18.52
CA CYS A 12 -10.94 33.64 17.35
C CYS A 12 -10.23 32.47 16.66
N ALA A 13 -10.78 31.28 16.87
CA ALA A 13 -10.47 30.10 16.09
C ALA A 13 -10.66 30.46 14.61
N ALA A 14 -9.55 30.56 13.87
CA ALA A 14 -9.61 30.41 12.44
C ALA A 14 -10.27 29.06 12.19
N ALA A 15 -11.45 29.08 11.57
CA ALA A 15 -12.06 27.88 11.06
C ALA A 15 -11.07 27.28 10.05
N LEU A 16 -10.23 26.37 10.55
CA LEU A 16 -9.77 25.23 9.80
C LEU A 16 -11.02 24.73 9.09
N VAL A 17 -11.07 24.94 7.78
CA VAL A 17 -11.95 24.13 6.94
C VAL A 17 -11.46 22.72 7.23
N PHE A 18 -12.19 22.02 8.10
CA PHE A 18 -12.07 20.59 8.24
C PHE A 18 -12.17 20.08 6.81
N ALA A 19 -11.03 19.60 6.25
CA ALA A 19 -11.10 18.60 5.22
C ALA A 19 -12.04 17.54 5.83
N GLY A 20 -13.24 17.44 5.25
CA GLY A 20 -14.22 16.46 5.69
C GLY A 20 -13.48 15.13 5.82
N GLN A 21 -13.76 14.40 6.92
CA GLN A 21 -13.13 13.12 7.24
C GLN A 21 -12.77 12.40 5.95
N SER A 22 -11.47 12.31 5.65
CA SER A 22 -11.00 11.62 4.46
C SER A 22 -11.47 10.18 4.61
N SER A 23 -12.57 9.86 3.93
CA SER A 23 -13.04 8.49 3.78
C SER A 23 -11.86 7.68 3.27
N ALA A 24 -11.49 6.61 3.97
CA ALA A 24 -10.37 5.76 3.57
C ALA A 24 -10.66 5.04 2.24
N PHE A 25 -11.92 4.95 1.81
CA PHE A 25 -12.29 4.30 0.55
C PHE A 25 -13.72 4.70 0.17
N ASN A 26 -14.00 4.96 -1.12
CA ASN A 26 -15.30 5.49 -1.52
C ASN A 26 -16.22 4.40 -2.09
N TYR A 27 -17.40 4.27 -1.47
CA TYR A 27 -18.51 3.49 -2.01
C TYR A 27 -19.51 4.39 -2.73
N VAL A 28 -20.02 3.91 -3.86
CA VAL A 28 -21.20 4.49 -4.52
C VAL A 28 -22.35 3.50 -4.43
N SER A 29 -23.48 3.92 -3.88
CA SER A 29 -24.72 3.13 -3.91
C SER A 29 -25.58 3.52 -5.11
N ASP A 30 -26.22 2.53 -5.73
CA ASP A 30 -27.20 2.72 -6.81
C ASP A 30 -28.64 2.46 -6.36
N SER A 31 -29.61 2.78 -7.23
CA SER A 31 -31.04 2.62 -6.97
C SER A 31 -31.50 1.16 -6.86
N ASN A 32 -30.66 0.19 -7.24
CA ASN A 32 -30.91 -1.24 -7.06
C ASN A 32 -30.38 -1.75 -5.70
N GLY A 33 -29.72 -0.90 -4.91
CA GLY A 33 -29.18 -1.25 -3.61
C GLY A 33 -27.80 -1.91 -3.66
N THR A 34 -27.10 -1.86 -4.80
CA THR A 34 -25.71 -2.31 -4.91
C THR A 34 -24.76 -1.19 -4.50
N TRP A 35 -23.80 -1.54 -3.64
CA TRP A 35 -22.70 -0.68 -3.21
C TRP A 35 -21.43 -1.06 -3.97
N TRP A 36 -20.91 -0.11 -4.73
CA TRP A 36 -19.73 -0.24 -5.58
C TRP A 36 -18.51 0.30 -4.85
N GLY A 37 -17.62 -0.58 -4.40
CA GLY A 37 -16.36 -0.17 -3.81
C GLY A 37 -15.30 0.04 -4.90
N ILE A 38 -14.85 1.28 -5.12
CA ILE A 38 -13.87 1.62 -6.16
C ILE A 38 -12.51 1.93 -5.54
N GLN A 39 -11.45 1.28 -6.06
CA GLN A 39 -10.06 1.50 -5.70
C GLN A 39 -9.57 2.86 -6.20
N ASP A 40 -9.77 3.90 -5.41
CA ASP A 40 -9.37 5.27 -5.73
C ASP A 40 -8.11 5.70 -4.93
N PHE A 41 -7.82 7.01 -4.89
CA PHE A 41 -6.66 7.54 -4.17
C PHE A 41 -6.81 7.48 -2.64
N ALA A 42 -7.96 7.07 -2.11
CA ALA A 42 -8.17 7.00 -0.68
C ALA A 42 -7.42 5.80 -0.05
N PRO A 43 -6.97 5.90 1.22
CA PRO A 43 -6.24 4.84 1.94
C PRO A 43 -6.87 3.42 1.91
N PRO A 44 -6.21 2.42 1.29
CA PRO A 44 -4.75 2.26 1.25
C PRO A 44 -4.15 2.61 -0.10
N ARG A 45 -4.75 3.53 -0.86
CA ARG A 45 -4.17 4.11 -2.08
C ARG A 45 -3.79 3.08 -3.15
N VAL A 46 -4.62 2.04 -3.32
CA VAL A 46 -4.45 1.07 -4.42
C VAL A 46 -4.54 1.81 -5.76
N ASP A 47 -5.50 2.73 -5.88
CA ASP A 47 -5.57 3.75 -6.94
C ASP A 47 -5.48 3.18 -8.36
N THR A 48 -6.19 2.08 -8.60
CA THR A 48 -6.31 1.39 -9.90
C THR A 48 -7.59 1.77 -10.65
N GLY A 49 -8.60 2.29 -9.95
CA GLY A 49 -9.96 2.49 -10.44
C GLY A 49 -10.76 1.21 -10.65
N SER A 50 -10.25 0.05 -10.22
CA SER A 50 -11.01 -1.21 -10.26
C SER A 50 -12.02 -1.30 -9.13
N ILE A 51 -13.04 -2.13 -9.32
CA ILE A 51 -14.02 -2.53 -8.33
C ILE A 51 -13.33 -3.48 -7.35
N ARG A 52 -13.08 -3.01 -6.13
CA ARG A 52 -12.57 -3.85 -5.04
C ARG A 52 -13.52 -5.01 -4.74
N ALA A 53 -14.79 -4.67 -4.53
CA ALA A 53 -15.88 -5.59 -4.24
C ALA A 53 -17.23 -4.89 -4.47
N THR A 54 -18.29 -5.68 -4.60
CA THR A 54 -19.68 -5.17 -4.65
C THR A 54 -20.49 -5.76 -3.52
N GLN A 55 -21.30 -4.96 -2.83
CA GLN A 55 -21.90 -5.34 -1.55
C GLN A 55 -23.34 -4.82 -1.43
N VAL A 56 -24.14 -5.43 -0.55
CA VAL A 56 -25.52 -4.99 -0.25
C VAL A 56 -25.60 -3.97 0.90
N GLY A 57 -24.48 -3.35 1.25
CA GLY A 57 -24.34 -2.37 2.33
C GLY A 57 -22.90 -1.88 2.43
N ALA A 58 -22.66 -0.89 3.30
CA ALA A 58 -21.31 -0.42 3.61
C ALA A 58 -20.65 -1.27 4.72
N GLY A 59 -19.32 -1.18 4.83
CA GLY A 59 -18.54 -1.72 5.95
C GLY A 59 -17.75 -3.01 5.64
N GLN A 60 -17.18 -3.60 6.70
CA GLN A 60 -16.26 -4.76 6.61
C GLN A 60 -16.94 -6.09 6.25
N ASN A 61 -18.17 -6.35 6.74
CA ASN A 61 -18.85 -7.66 6.62
C ASN A 61 -20.24 -7.66 5.94
N PRO A 62 -20.60 -6.74 5.03
CA PRO A 62 -21.84 -6.91 4.27
C PRO A 62 -21.71 -8.07 3.27
N ALA A 63 -22.85 -8.69 2.95
CA ALA A 63 -22.86 -9.73 1.92
C ALA A 63 -22.50 -9.14 0.55
N TYR A 64 -21.76 -9.90 -0.25
CA TYR A 64 -21.43 -9.47 -1.61
C TYR A 64 -22.69 -9.47 -2.51
N SER A 65 -22.87 -8.41 -3.31
CA SER A 65 -23.96 -8.33 -4.29
C SER A 65 -23.72 -9.24 -5.48
N THR A 66 -22.48 -9.29 -5.96
CA THR A 66 -21.99 -10.22 -6.98
C THR A 66 -20.72 -10.90 -6.49
N THR A 67 -20.07 -11.69 -7.34
CA THR A 67 -18.84 -12.40 -7.01
C THR A 67 -17.58 -11.56 -7.27
N ILE A 68 -17.70 -10.36 -7.88
CA ILE A 68 -16.58 -9.46 -8.17
C ILE A 68 -15.71 -9.20 -6.95
N ASN A 69 -14.40 -9.40 -7.14
CA ASN A 69 -13.38 -9.20 -6.12
C ASN A 69 -12.07 -8.70 -6.74
N GLY A 70 -12.06 -7.45 -7.22
CA GLY A 70 -10.94 -6.87 -8.00
C GLY A 70 -11.20 -6.95 -9.50
N PHE A 71 -12.10 -6.12 -10.03
CA PHE A 71 -12.46 -6.13 -11.46
C PHE A 71 -12.62 -4.76 -12.09
N GLY A 72 -12.28 -4.62 -13.38
CA GLY A 72 -12.27 -3.35 -14.09
C GLY A 72 -10.95 -2.60 -13.98
N GLY A 73 -9.85 -3.30 -13.67
CA GLY A 73 -8.50 -2.76 -13.79
C GLY A 73 -8.08 -2.66 -15.25
N ILE A 74 -6.95 -1.99 -15.52
CA ILE A 74 -6.26 -2.07 -16.82
C ILE A 74 -4.81 -2.52 -16.68
N LYS A 75 -4.39 -3.40 -17.58
CA LYS A 75 -2.98 -3.68 -17.87
C LYS A 75 -2.66 -3.12 -19.25
N VAL A 76 -1.44 -2.62 -19.45
CA VAL A 76 -1.04 -1.99 -20.72
C VAL A 76 0.30 -2.52 -21.15
N SER A 77 0.39 -2.97 -22.40
CA SER A 77 1.64 -3.37 -23.05
C SER A 77 2.04 -2.35 -24.11
N VAL A 78 3.18 -1.70 -23.88
CA VAL A 78 3.82 -0.75 -24.78
C VAL A 78 5.13 -1.35 -25.30
N PRO A 79 5.35 -1.43 -26.62
CA PRO A 79 6.60 -1.94 -27.17
C PRO A 79 7.83 -1.18 -26.63
N GLY A 80 8.81 -1.92 -26.11
CA GLY A 80 10.05 -1.35 -25.58
C GLY A 80 9.94 -0.66 -24.21
N ALA A 81 8.76 -0.62 -23.58
CA ALA A 81 8.63 -0.09 -22.23
C ALA A 81 9.36 -0.99 -21.20
N PRO A 82 10.21 -0.43 -20.33
CA PRO A 82 11.20 -1.22 -19.60
C PRO A 82 10.71 -1.83 -18.27
N ARG A 83 9.92 -1.10 -17.46
CA ARG A 83 9.52 -1.52 -16.11
C ARG A 83 8.00 -1.51 -16.00
N PHE A 84 7.42 -2.59 -15.47
CA PHE A 84 5.98 -2.78 -15.26
C PHE A 84 5.13 -2.75 -16.53
N ASN A 85 5.75 -3.04 -17.67
CA ASN A 85 5.04 -3.25 -18.91
C ASN A 85 4.17 -4.51 -18.78
N GLY A 86 2.87 -4.36 -19.01
CA GLY A 86 1.89 -5.43 -18.83
C GLY A 86 1.42 -5.65 -17.39
N GLU A 87 1.83 -4.84 -16.43
CA GLU A 87 1.33 -4.88 -15.06
C GLU A 87 0.06 -4.02 -14.88
N LEU A 88 -0.61 -4.18 -13.74
CA LEU A 88 -1.79 -3.42 -13.36
C LEU A 88 -1.44 -1.94 -13.19
N MET A 89 -2.09 -1.09 -13.99
CA MET A 89 -1.89 0.36 -13.91
C MET A 89 -2.47 0.91 -12.62
N ARG A 90 -1.71 1.79 -11.97
CA ARG A 90 -2.03 2.39 -10.68
C ARG A 90 -1.40 3.78 -10.52
N GLY A 91 -1.91 4.56 -9.58
CA GLY A 91 -1.39 5.90 -9.29
C GLY A 91 -2.03 6.99 -10.16
N PHE A 92 -3.31 6.85 -10.49
CA PHE A 92 -4.10 7.83 -11.24
C PHE A 92 -4.43 9.09 -10.43
N GLY A 93 -4.19 9.10 -9.12
CA GLY A 93 -4.71 10.11 -8.21
C GLY A 93 -6.23 10.18 -8.35
N LEU A 94 -6.90 9.04 -8.46
CA LEU A 94 -8.30 8.97 -8.85
C LEU A 94 -9.16 9.62 -7.75
N GLN A 95 -9.83 10.72 -8.08
CA GLN A 95 -10.59 11.51 -7.12
C GLN A 95 -12.09 11.30 -7.30
N PHE A 96 -12.77 10.89 -6.22
CA PHE A 96 -14.22 10.80 -6.16
C PHE A 96 -14.87 12.20 -6.10
N ASN A 97 -15.92 12.43 -6.89
CA ASN A 97 -16.67 13.68 -6.91
C ASN A 97 -17.67 13.83 -5.74
N GLY A 98 -17.76 12.84 -4.85
CA GLY A 98 -18.74 12.82 -3.75
C GLY A 98 -20.13 12.33 -4.15
N ALA A 99 -20.34 11.92 -5.41
CA ALA A 99 -21.63 11.49 -5.92
C ALA A 99 -21.56 10.12 -6.61
N ASP A 100 -20.91 10.05 -7.77
CA ASP A 100 -21.04 8.94 -8.71
C ASP A 100 -19.84 8.74 -9.65
N ALA A 101 -18.87 9.66 -9.65
CA ALA A 101 -17.80 9.68 -10.64
C ALA A 101 -16.42 9.84 -10.02
N PHE A 102 -15.44 9.23 -10.67
CA PHE A 102 -14.04 9.25 -10.29
C PHE A 102 -13.21 9.71 -11.49
N LYS A 103 -12.28 10.64 -11.28
CA LYS A 103 -11.44 11.20 -12.35
C LYS A 103 -9.98 11.21 -11.97
N THR A 104 -9.13 10.90 -12.95
CA THR A 104 -7.67 11.00 -12.85
C THR A 104 -7.25 12.44 -12.57
N THR A 105 -6.41 12.63 -11.56
CA THR A 105 -5.77 13.93 -11.26
C THR A 105 -4.27 13.91 -11.59
N THR A 106 -3.68 12.73 -11.77
CA THR A 106 -2.32 12.52 -12.25
C THR A 106 -2.28 11.41 -13.29
N ALA A 107 -1.85 11.72 -14.52
CA ALA A 107 -1.73 10.70 -15.56
C ALA A 107 -0.62 9.69 -15.22
N VAL A 108 -0.84 8.43 -15.56
CA VAL A 108 0.16 7.35 -15.45
C VAL A 108 0.96 7.32 -16.75
N GLU A 109 2.28 7.44 -16.67
CA GLU A 109 3.15 7.37 -17.85
C GLU A 109 3.78 5.98 -17.98
N LEU A 110 3.72 5.40 -19.19
CA LEU A 110 4.37 4.15 -19.54
C LEU A 110 4.89 4.20 -20.99
N GLY A 111 6.21 4.23 -21.17
CA GLY A 111 6.84 4.07 -22.49
C GLY A 111 6.46 5.13 -23.51
N GLY A 112 6.25 6.39 -23.09
CA GLY A 112 5.79 7.46 -23.96
C GLY A 112 4.27 7.49 -24.19
N VAL A 113 3.51 6.79 -23.35
CA VAL A 113 2.04 6.87 -23.30
C VAL A 113 1.60 7.47 -21.98
N GLU A 114 0.82 8.54 -22.03
CA GLU A 114 0.11 9.06 -20.88
C GLU A 114 -1.29 8.47 -20.80
N ILE A 115 -1.59 7.87 -19.66
CA ILE A 115 -2.81 7.10 -19.42
C ILE A 115 -3.65 7.86 -18.41
N SER A 116 -4.90 8.10 -18.75
CA SER A 116 -5.89 8.68 -17.84
C SER A 116 -7.17 7.86 -17.88
N ARG A 117 -7.87 7.85 -16.74
CA ARG A 117 -9.08 7.07 -16.50
C ARG A 117 -10.18 7.94 -15.93
N SER A 118 -11.41 7.67 -16.35
CA SER A 118 -12.62 8.12 -15.65
C SER A 118 -13.57 6.96 -15.41
N VAL A 119 -14.12 6.89 -14.20
CA VAL A 119 -15.11 5.90 -13.79
C VAL A 119 -16.41 6.62 -13.45
N LEU A 120 -17.55 6.09 -13.89
CA LEU A 120 -18.89 6.56 -13.53
C LEU A 120 -19.71 5.36 -13.06
N ILE A 121 -20.35 5.46 -11.90
CA ILE A 121 -21.30 4.47 -11.40
C ILE A 121 -22.71 5.03 -11.60
N LYS A 122 -23.54 4.36 -12.39
CA LYS A 122 -24.88 4.85 -12.68
C LYS A 122 -25.80 4.64 -11.48
N LYS A 123 -26.14 5.74 -10.79
CA LYS A 123 -26.99 5.69 -9.59
C LYS A 123 -28.47 5.51 -9.92
N GLU A 124 -28.98 6.38 -10.79
CA GLU A 124 -30.40 6.40 -11.15
C GLU A 124 -30.63 5.54 -12.38
N LEU A 125 -31.31 4.41 -12.15
CA LEU A 125 -31.57 3.40 -13.17
C LEU A 125 -33.09 3.26 -13.38
N PRO A 126 -33.57 3.12 -14.63
CA PRO A 126 -34.96 2.79 -14.88
C PRO A 126 -35.38 1.50 -14.15
N ILE A 127 -36.65 1.43 -13.75
CA ILE A 127 -37.20 0.23 -13.11
C ILE A 127 -37.00 -0.97 -14.04
N GLY A 128 -36.41 -2.04 -13.51
CA GLY A 128 -36.19 -3.29 -14.23
C GLY A 128 -34.87 -3.38 -15.01
N THR A 129 -34.00 -2.37 -14.95
CA THR A 129 -32.65 -2.45 -15.55
C THR A 129 -31.60 -2.89 -14.53
N ALA A 130 -30.63 -3.67 -15.00
CA ALA A 130 -29.46 -4.04 -14.21
C ALA A 130 -28.57 -2.81 -13.89
N SER A 131 -27.84 -2.88 -12.78
CA SER A 131 -26.87 -1.85 -12.39
C SER A 131 -25.68 -1.83 -13.33
N TYR A 132 -25.05 -0.67 -13.55
CA TYR A 132 -23.80 -0.63 -14.30
C TYR A 132 -22.87 0.51 -13.91
N GLY A 133 -21.57 0.26 -14.11
CA GLY A 133 -20.52 1.28 -14.13
C GLY A 133 -19.93 1.42 -15.53
N ARG A 134 -19.29 2.56 -15.80
CA ARG A 134 -18.61 2.89 -17.06
C ARG A 134 -17.16 3.28 -16.78
N TRP A 135 -16.24 2.69 -17.52
CA TRP A 135 -14.82 3.03 -17.55
C TRP A 135 -14.45 3.62 -18.90
N LEU A 136 -13.84 4.80 -18.90
CA LEU A 136 -13.19 5.37 -20.09
C LEU A 136 -11.69 5.50 -19.80
N ASP A 137 -10.89 4.72 -20.50
CA ASP A 137 -9.43 4.71 -20.41
C ASP A 137 -8.87 5.38 -21.66
N SER A 138 -8.06 6.44 -21.48
CA SER A 138 -7.55 7.28 -22.56
C SER A 138 -6.03 7.27 -22.59
N PHE A 139 -5.47 7.06 -23.78
CA PHE A 139 -4.06 6.82 -24.05
C PHE A 139 -3.54 7.90 -25.00
N THR A 140 -2.65 8.76 -24.52
CA THR A 140 -2.06 9.84 -25.31
C THR A 140 -0.62 9.49 -25.67
N ASN A 141 -0.32 9.43 -26.96
CA ASN A 141 1.04 9.16 -27.45
C ASN A 141 1.88 10.45 -27.39
N THR A 142 2.89 10.48 -26.54
CA THR A 142 3.78 11.63 -26.36
C THR A 142 5.07 11.51 -27.18
N THR A 143 5.23 10.43 -27.95
CA THR A 143 6.39 10.22 -28.82
C THR A 143 6.23 10.93 -30.17
N GLY A 144 7.32 11.02 -30.93
CA GLY A 144 7.34 11.63 -32.26
C GLY A 144 6.84 10.74 -33.41
N ALA A 145 6.39 9.51 -33.13
CA ALA A 145 5.97 8.54 -34.14
C ALA A 145 4.68 7.80 -33.71
N PRO A 146 3.91 7.21 -34.64
CA PRO A 146 2.78 6.35 -34.26
C PRO A 146 3.24 5.20 -33.36
N LEU A 147 2.40 4.85 -32.38
CA LEU A 147 2.67 3.80 -31.41
C LEU A 147 1.51 2.80 -31.40
N THR A 148 1.82 1.51 -31.47
CA THR A 148 0.82 0.45 -31.32
C THR A 148 0.95 -0.19 -29.94
N ILE A 149 -0.12 -0.15 -29.16
CA ILE A 149 -0.16 -0.68 -27.79
C ILE A 149 -1.24 -1.75 -27.66
N LYS A 150 -1.09 -2.65 -26.69
CA LYS A 150 -2.18 -3.52 -26.24
C LYS A 150 -2.72 -3.03 -24.91
N VAL A 151 -4.03 -3.03 -24.75
CA VAL A 151 -4.73 -2.63 -23.53
C VAL A 151 -5.63 -3.79 -23.13
N ALA A 152 -5.50 -4.25 -21.89
CA ALA A 152 -6.37 -5.26 -21.33
C ALA A 152 -7.25 -4.64 -20.25
N PHE A 153 -8.57 -4.78 -20.36
CA PHE A 153 -9.53 -4.47 -19.29
C PHE A 153 -10.00 -5.78 -18.66
N GLY A 154 -10.01 -5.89 -17.34
CA GLY A 154 -10.30 -7.18 -16.73
C GLY A 154 -10.18 -7.22 -15.23
N GLY A 155 -10.08 -8.43 -14.71
CA GLY A 155 -10.10 -8.67 -13.27
C GLY A 155 -10.43 -10.09 -12.88
N GLN A 156 -10.82 -10.20 -11.61
CA GLN A 156 -11.30 -11.43 -11.00
C GLN A 156 -12.84 -11.43 -10.85
N SER A 157 -13.50 -12.40 -11.49
CA SER A 157 -14.95 -12.65 -11.41
C SER A 157 -15.39 -13.60 -10.28
N GLY A 158 -14.55 -13.85 -9.27
CA GLY A 158 -14.97 -14.28 -7.91
C GLY A 158 -14.80 -15.75 -7.46
N TYR A 159 -14.99 -16.01 -6.15
CA TYR A 159 -14.92 -17.33 -5.45
C TYR A 159 -16.22 -17.68 -4.69
N SER A 160 -16.69 -18.94 -4.77
CA SER A 160 -17.96 -19.37 -4.14
C SER A 160 -17.76 -19.64 -2.64
N ALA A 161 -18.85 -19.82 -1.87
CA ALA A 161 -18.79 -20.19 -0.47
C ALA A 161 -18.14 -21.58 -0.23
N SER A 162 -18.23 -22.50 -1.20
CA SER A 162 -17.97 -23.94 -1.04
C SER A 162 -16.77 -24.50 -1.83
N GLY A 163 -15.95 -23.67 -2.46
CA GLY A 163 -14.76 -24.13 -3.23
C GLY A 163 -14.86 -23.91 -4.75
N ALA A 164 -13.92 -24.53 -5.46
CA ALA A 164 -13.03 -24.04 -6.53
C ALA A 164 -13.54 -23.25 -7.76
N ASN A 165 -14.78 -22.78 -7.90
CA ASN A 165 -15.17 -21.82 -8.95
C ASN A 165 -16.49 -21.12 -8.61
N ALA A 166 -16.56 -19.79 -8.72
CA ALA A 166 -17.79 -19.05 -8.36
C ALA A 166 -18.54 -18.47 -9.51
N SER A 167 -17.94 -18.29 -10.68
CA SER A 167 -18.67 -17.69 -11.80
C SER A 167 -18.24 -18.36 -13.07
N ALA A 168 -19.18 -19.08 -13.67
CA ALA A 168 -18.99 -19.69 -14.97
C ALA A 168 -19.36 -18.66 -16.04
N LEU A 169 -18.65 -18.69 -17.17
CA LEU A 169 -19.13 -18.06 -18.40
C LEU A 169 -20.44 -18.75 -18.80
N VAL A 170 -21.54 -18.01 -18.80
CA VAL A 170 -22.90 -18.55 -18.98
C VAL A 170 -23.57 -18.05 -20.26
N ASN A 171 -23.11 -16.93 -20.82
CA ASN A 171 -23.58 -16.43 -22.11
C ASN A 171 -22.62 -15.41 -22.71
N THR A 172 -22.73 -15.19 -24.01
CA THR A 172 -22.07 -14.15 -24.78
C THR A 172 -23.08 -13.50 -25.71
N SER A 173 -22.70 -12.39 -26.35
CA SER A 173 -23.55 -11.78 -27.38
C SER A 173 -23.84 -12.68 -28.58
N SER A 174 -23.05 -13.74 -28.78
CA SER A 174 -23.27 -14.76 -29.81
C SER A 174 -24.21 -15.89 -29.37
N GLY A 175 -24.62 -15.91 -28.10
CA GLY A 175 -25.52 -16.93 -27.54
C GLY A 175 -24.81 -18.23 -27.14
N ASP A 176 -23.53 -18.15 -26.82
CA ASP A 176 -22.70 -19.31 -26.45
C ASP A 176 -21.91 -19.06 -25.15
N THR A 177 -21.03 -20.00 -24.80
CA THR A 177 -20.14 -19.92 -23.62
C THR A 177 -18.67 -19.85 -24.02
N SER A 178 -18.36 -19.17 -25.13
CA SER A 178 -16.99 -18.94 -25.58
C SER A 178 -16.79 -17.48 -25.95
N ILE A 179 -15.87 -16.79 -25.28
CA ILE A 179 -15.59 -15.38 -25.60
C ILE A 179 -14.67 -15.33 -26.81
N THR A 180 -15.18 -14.82 -27.93
CA THR A 180 -14.43 -14.61 -29.17
C THR A 180 -14.32 -13.11 -29.49
N ALA A 181 -13.47 -12.76 -30.46
CA ALA A 181 -13.36 -11.37 -30.94
C ALA A 181 -14.65 -10.83 -31.61
N ALA A 182 -15.63 -11.69 -31.89
CA ALA A 182 -16.93 -11.28 -32.41
C ALA A 182 -17.89 -10.79 -31.31
N ASP A 183 -17.60 -11.12 -30.05
CA ASP A 183 -18.50 -10.81 -28.95
C ASP A 183 -18.42 -9.35 -28.51
N THR A 184 -19.60 -8.77 -28.30
CA THR A 184 -19.80 -7.39 -27.85
C THR A 184 -19.98 -7.29 -26.33
N TRP A 185 -20.37 -8.39 -25.68
CA TRP A 185 -20.43 -8.55 -24.23
C TRP A 185 -20.32 -10.02 -23.84
N ALA A 186 -19.89 -10.29 -22.61
CA ALA A 186 -19.80 -11.63 -22.02
C ALA A 186 -20.35 -11.64 -20.58
N GLU A 187 -21.19 -12.62 -20.27
CA GLU A 187 -21.86 -12.79 -18.96
C GLU A 187 -21.24 -13.95 -18.18
N VAL A 188 -20.91 -13.69 -16.92
CA VAL A 188 -20.55 -14.72 -15.95
C VAL A 188 -21.55 -14.74 -14.79
N ALA A 189 -21.86 -15.93 -14.28
CA ALA A 189 -22.83 -16.09 -13.19
C ALA A 189 -22.47 -17.24 -12.27
N THR A 190 -22.94 -17.15 -11.03
CA THR A 190 -22.69 -18.18 -10.02
C THR A 190 -23.47 -19.46 -10.32
N PRO A 191 -22.82 -20.64 -10.41
CA PRO A 191 -23.55 -21.90 -10.49
C PRO A 191 -24.47 -22.09 -9.28
N LEU A 192 -25.73 -22.49 -9.52
CA LEU A 192 -26.77 -22.56 -8.50
C LEU A 192 -27.22 -23.99 -8.22
N SER A 193 -27.45 -24.29 -6.94
CA SER A 193 -28.18 -25.48 -6.51
C SER A 193 -29.16 -25.12 -5.38
N GLY A 194 -30.44 -25.45 -5.54
CA GLY A 194 -31.46 -25.27 -4.49
C GLY A 194 -31.86 -23.80 -4.24
N THR A 195 -32.19 -23.47 -2.99
CA THR A 195 -32.78 -22.19 -2.59
C THR A 195 -31.77 -21.18 -2.02
N THR A 196 -30.47 -21.50 -2.04
CA THR A 196 -29.42 -20.65 -1.49
C THR A 196 -29.30 -19.34 -2.28
N LEU A 197 -29.32 -18.22 -1.57
CA LEU A 197 -29.12 -16.89 -2.14
C LEU A 197 -27.61 -16.61 -2.32
N VAL A 198 -27.16 -16.42 -3.55
CA VAL A 198 -25.75 -16.17 -3.91
C VAL A 198 -25.57 -14.80 -4.59
N GLY A 199 -24.35 -14.48 -5.01
CA GLY A 199 -24.05 -13.28 -5.80
C GLY A 199 -24.75 -13.31 -7.16
N GLY A 200 -25.22 -12.15 -7.62
CA GLY A 200 -25.91 -11.99 -8.89
C GLY A 200 -25.04 -12.23 -10.13
N PRO A 201 -25.66 -12.37 -11.31
CA PRO A 201 -24.95 -12.43 -12.59
C PRO A 201 -24.27 -11.09 -12.89
N GLN A 202 -23.22 -11.11 -13.72
CA GLN A 202 -22.52 -9.93 -14.17
C GLN A 202 -22.10 -10.06 -15.63
N ALA A 203 -22.02 -8.95 -16.35
CA ALA A 203 -21.51 -8.93 -17.71
C ALA A 203 -20.52 -7.79 -17.92
N THR A 204 -19.56 -8.01 -18.82
CA THR A 204 -18.68 -6.95 -19.33
C THR A 204 -19.09 -6.60 -20.74
N VAL A 205 -19.35 -5.33 -21.01
CA VAL A 205 -19.59 -4.80 -22.35
C VAL A 205 -18.26 -4.34 -22.95
N ILE A 206 -17.90 -4.94 -24.07
CA ILE A 206 -16.56 -4.91 -24.69
C ILE A 206 -16.47 -3.87 -25.80
N GLY A 207 -17.52 -3.74 -26.62
CA GLY A 207 -17.58 -2.78 -27.74
C GLY A 207 -18.02 -3.40 -29.06
N THR A 208 -17.64 -2.76 -30.17
CA THR A 208 -17.97 -3.18 -31.54
C THR A 208 -16.89 -4.12 -32.09
N PRO A 209 -17.27 -5.27 -32.69
CA PRO A 209 -16.30 -6.23 -33.20
C PRO A 209 -15.61 -5.74 -34.49
N ALA A 210 -14.59 -6.50 -34.93
CA ALA A 210 -13.90 -6.26 -36.19
C ALA A 210 -14.88 -6.15 -37.38
N PRO A 211 -14.58 -5.34 -38.42
CA PRO A 211 -13.28 -4.70 -38.73
C PRO A 211 -13.05 -3.32 -38.08
N PHE A 212 -13.74 -2.99 -36.98
CA PHE A 212 -13.52 -1.73 -36.26
C PHE A 212 -12.10 -1.63 -35.66
N GLY A 213 -11.50 -0.44 -35.69
CA GLY A 213 -10.06 -0.24 -35.42
C GLY A 213 -9.58 -0.63 -34.01
N GLY A 214 -10.36 -0.32 -32.97
CA GLY A 214 -10.06 -0.71 -31.59
C GLY A 214 -10.93 -1.85 -31.07
N ALA A 215 -11.46 -2.70 -31.96
CA ALA A 215 -12.16 -3.91 -31.57
C ALA A 215 -11.30 -4.79 -30.64
N MET A 216 -11.95 -5.58 -29.78
CA MET A 216 -11.25 -6.60 -29.00
C MET A 216 -10.58 -7.59 -29.96
N THR A 217 -9.34 -7.95 -29.65
CA THR A 217 -8.53 -8.87 -30.44
C THR A 217 -8.60 -10.30 -29.92
N PHE A 218 -8.53 -10.49 -28.60
CA PHE A 218 -8.67 -11.79 -27.93
C PHE A 218 -8.93 -11.61 -26.43
N THR A 219 -9.21 -12.71 -25.74
CA THR A 219 -9.31 -12.76 -24.27
C THR A 219 -8.07 -13.39 -23.64
N GLY A 220 -7.47 -12.72 -22.66
CA GLY A 220 -6.23 -13.12 -22.01
C GLY A 220 -6.40 -13.60 -20.56
N ASN A 221 -5.33 -14.16 -19.99
CA ASN A 221 -5.25 -14.57 -18.60
C ASN A 221 -4.90 -13.39 -17.67
N TRP A 222 -5.86 -12.90 -16.89
CA TRP A 222 -5.62 -11.74 -16.02
C TRP A 222 -4.69 -12.03 -14.83
N LEU A 223 -4.63 -13.28 -14.35
CA LEU A 223 -3.81 -13.66 -13.19
C LEU A 223 -2.32 -13.72 -13.54
N ASN A 224 -2.00 -14.24 -14.73
CA ASN A 224 -0.64 -14.51 -15.19
C ASN A 224 -0.29 -13.65 -16.42
N ASP A 225 0.13 -14.23 -17.56
CA ASP A 225 0.53 -13.45 -18.74
C ASP A 225 -0.68 -12.99 -19.57
N THR A 226 -1.17 -11.81 -19.25
CA THR A 226 -2.39 -11.23 -19.84
C THR A 226 -2.33 -11.01 -21.35
N PHE A 227 -1.15 -10.83 -21.94
CA PHE A 227 -1.02 -10.45 -23.35
C PHE A 227 -0.60 -11.58 -24.28
N ASN A 228 -0.21 -12.73 -23.71
CA ASN A 228 0.27 -13.88 -24.47
C ASN A 228 -0.42 -15.20 -24.07
N GLU A 229 -0.99 -15.33 -22.87
CA GLU A 229 -1.77 -16.49 -22.47
C GLU A 229 -3.27 -16.25 -22.69
N PRO A 230 -3.97 -17.15 -23.40
CA PRO A 230 -5.41 -17.04 -23.57
C PRO A 230 -6.15 -17.25 -22.24
N PHE A 231 -7.34 -16.69 -22.15
CA PHE A 231 -8.24 -16.93 -21.02
C PHE A 231 -8.52 -18.43 -20.83
N ALA A 232 -8.28 -18.94 -19.62
CA ALA A 232 -8.59 -20.32 -19.27
C ALA A 232 -10.12 -20.53 -19.20
N THR A 233 -10.63 -21.59 -19.83
CA THR A 233 -12.08 -21.88 -19.83
C THR A 233 -12.55 -22.75 -18.66
N GLY A 234 -11.66 -23.06 -17.72
CA GLY A 234 -11.93 -23.94 -16.57
C GLY A 234 -10.85 -23.85 -15.50
N GLY A 235 -11.09 -24.51 -14.37
CA GLY A 235 -10.24 -24.39 -13.18
C GLY A 235 -10.24 -22.98 -12.59
N HIS A 236 -9.33 -22.75 -11.64
CA HIS A 236 -9.18 -21.47 -10.93
C HIS A 236 -8.97 -20.26 -11.86
N GLU A 237 -8.15 -20.43 -12.90
CA GLU A 237 -7.80 -19.36 -13.84
C GLU A 237 -9.01 -18.87 -14.67
N GLY A 238 -10.07 -19.68 -14.77
CA GLY A 238 -11.33 -19.28 -15.39
C GLY A 238 -12.07 -18.13 -14.70
N ASN A 239 -11.61 -17.70 -13.52
CA ASN A 239 -12.15 -16.52 -12.84
C ASN A 239 -11.40 -15.23 -13.20
N PHE A 240 -10.39 -15.25 -14.07
CA PHE A 240 -9.48 -14.12 -14.32
C PHE A 240 -9.53 -13.66 -15.78
N GLN A 241 -10.65 -13.05 -16.20
CA GLN A 241 -10.82 -12.61 -17.59
C GLN A 241 -10.08 -11.31 -17.88
N ALA A 242 -9.49 -11.23 -19.07
CA ALA A 242 -8.97 -10.00 -19.66
C ALA A 242 -9.51 -9.81 -21.08
N TYR A 243 -10.06 -8.65 -21.40
CA TYR A 243 -10.50 -8.27 -22.75
C TYR A 243 -9.41 -7.39 -23.38
N VAL A 244 -8.74 -7.88 -24.42
CA VAL A 244 -7.53 -7.24 -24.98
C VAL A 244 -7.83 -6.49 -26.28
N ASN A 245 -7.67 -5.17 -26.28
CA ASN A 245 -7.73 -4.32 -27.46
C ASN A 245 -6.32 -3.98 -27.94
N THR A 246 -6.15 -3.83 -29.27
CA THR A 246 -4.90 -3.30 -29.85
C THR A 246 -5.19 -1.93 -30.46
N LEU A 247 -4.48 -0.90 -30.01
CA LEU A 247 -4.69 0.47 -30.45
C LEU A 247 -3.46 0.97 -31.21
N THR A 248 -3.66 1.62 -32.36
CA THR A 248 -2.60 2.37 -33.04
C THR A 248 -2.85 3.86 -32.88
N ILE A 249 -1.96 4.53 -32.15
CA ILE A 249 -2.13 5.92 -31.71
C ILE A 249 -1.12 6.80 -32.48
N PRO A 250 -1.59 7.70 -33.36
CA PRO A 250 -0.71 8.66 -34.02
C PRO A 250 0.08 9.53 -33.02
N ALA A 251 1.22 10.08 -33.45
CA ALA A 251 2.03 10.97 -32.64
C ALA A 251 1.19 12.18 -32.16
N GLY A 252 1.20 12.46 -30.85
CA GLY A 252 0.45 13.56 -30.22
C GLY A 252 -1.06 13.34 -30.11
N ALA A 253 -1.59 12.22 -30.60
CA ALA A 253 -3.03 11.91 -30.55
C ALA A 253 -3.41 11.15 -29.28
N THR A 254 -4.72 11.17 -28.99
CA THR A 254 -5.34 10.37 -27.92
C THR A 254 -6.32 9.37 -28.54
N LYS A 255 -6.27 8.12 -28.08
CA LYS A 255 -7.29 7.09 -28.32
C LYS A 255 -7.79 6.56 -26.99
N SER A 256 -9.04 6.15 -26.94
CA SER A 256 -9.70 5.69 -25.71
C SER A 256 -10.41 4.36 -25.90
N VAL A 257 -10.49 3.59 -24.82
CA VAL A 257 -11.28 2.36 -24.75
C VAL A 257 -12.38 2.58 -23.71
N LEU A 258 -13.60 2.25 -24.09
CA LEU A 258 -14.81 2.37 -23.26
C LEU A 258 -15.26 0.97 -22.84
N HIS A 259 -15.52 0.75 -21.56
CA HIS A 259 -16.07 -0.51 -21.05
C HIS A 259 -17.22 -0.24 -20.09
N TYR A 260 -18.15 -1.19 -20.00
CA TYR A 260 -19.17 -1.21 -18.97
C TYR A 260 -19.13 -2.52 -18.19
N VAL A 261 -19.33 -2.45 -16.88
CA VAL A 261 -19.54 -3.61 -16.03
C VAL A 261 -20.99 -3.55 -15.56
N VAL A 262 -21.79 -4.56 -15.92
CA VAL A 262 -23.23 -4.66 -15.66
C VAL A 262 -23.46 -5.72 -14.59
N LEU A 263 -24.22 -5.41 -13.54
CA LEU A 263 -24.45 -6.27 -12.39
C LEU A 263 -25.94 -6.51 -12.17
N GLY A 264 -26.29 -7.78 -11.95
CA GLY A 264 -27.59 -8.19 -11.45
C GLY A 264 -27.61 -8.27 -9.93
N ASN A 265 -28.82 -8.29 -9.37
CA ASN A 265 -29.05 -8.53 -7.96
C ASN A 265 -28.71 -9.96 -7.55
N ARG A 266 -28.57 -10.19 -6.25
CA ARG A 266 -28.39 -11.54 -5.68
C ARG A 266 -29.53 -12.47 -6.10
N VAL A 267 -29.19 -13.72 -6.43
CA VAL A 267 -30.13 -14.70 -7.00
C VAL A 267 -30.21 -16.01 -6.22
N THR A 268 -31.35 -16.67 -6.34
CA THR A 268 -31.53 -18.11 -6.05
C THR A 268 -31.75 -18.85 -7.37
N ALA A 269 -31.79 -20.19 -7.36
CA ALA A 269 -32.11 -20.95 -8.58
C ALA A 269 -33.45 -20.51 -9.22
N ALA A 270 -34.42 -20.07 -8.43
CA ALA A 270 -35.74 -19.64 -8.93
C ALA A 270 -35.74 -18.23 -9.55
N THR A 271 -34.78 -17.38 -9.21
CA THR A 271 -34.75 -15.97 -9.65
C THR A 271 -33.64 -15.67 -10.65
N SER A 272 -32.74 -16.64 -10.90
CA SER A 272 -31.56 -16.48 -11.75
C SER A 272 -31.89 -16.04 -13.16
N ASP A 273 -32.73 -16.80 -13.87
CA ASP A 273 -32.99 -16.54 -15.30
C ASP A 273 -33.57 -15.15 -15.56
N ALA A 274 -34.48 -14.72 -14.70
CA ALA A 274 -35.08 -13.39 -14.79
C ALA A 274 -34.05 -12.27 -14.56
N GLU A 275 -33.08 -12.48 -13.66
CA GLU A 275 -32.05 -11.49 -13.39
C GLU A 275 -30.96 -11.48 -14.47
N ARG A 276 -30.59 -12.65 -14.99
CA ARG A 276 -29.67 -12.79 -16.14
C ARG A 276 -30.21 -12.06 -17.36
N LEU A 277 -31.49 -12.26 -17.69
CA LEU A 277 -32.13 -11.57 -18.81
C LEU A 277 -32.05 -10.04 -18.67
N LYS A 278 -32.13 -9.49 -17.45
CA LYS A 278 -31.93 -8.05 -17.22
C LYS A 278 -30.48 -7.62 -17.50
N VAL A 279 -29.50 -8.38 -17.03
CA VAL A 279 -28.07 -8.13 -17.29
C VAL A 279 -27.77 -8.17 -18.79
N GLU A 280 -28.24 -9.20 -19.48
CA GLU A 280 -28.09 -9.37 -20.94
C GLU A 280 -28.76 -8.21 -21.71
N THR A 281 -30.00 -7.86 -21.35
CA THR A 281 -30.74 -6.77 -22.01
C THR A 281 -30.08 -5.41 -21.80
N THR A 282 -29.64 -5.10 -20.57
CA THR A 282 -28.88 -3.87 -20.28
C THR A 282 -27.56 -3.85 -21.07
N SER A 283 -26.86 -4.98 -21.15
CA SER A 283 -25.59 -5.10 -21.89
C SER A 283 -25.79 -4.84 -23.39
N ALA A 284 -26.78 -5.48 -24.01
CA ALA A 284 -27.11 -5.26 -25.43
C ALA A 284 -27.55 -3.81 -25.72
N SER A 285 -28.26 -3.18 -24.79
CA SER A 285 -28.63 -1.76 -24.89
C SER A 285 -27.39 -0.86 -24.88
N LEU A 286 -26.43 -1.10 -23.99
CA LEU A 286 -25.19 -0.32 -23.90
C LEU A 286 -24.29 -0.49 -25.14
N VAL A 287 -24.36 -1.61 -25.85
CA VAL A 287 -23.67 -1.79 -27.14
C VAL A 287 -24.26 -0.88 -28.22
N THR A 288 -25.60 -0.81 -28.29
CA THR A 288 -26.31 -0.08 -29.36
C THR A 288 -26.47 1.41 -29.07
N ALA A 289 -26.57 1.78 -27.79
CA ALA A 289 -26.73 3.14 -27.30
C ALA A 289 -25.85 3.35 -26.05
N PRO A 290 -24.52 3.50 -26.21
CA PRO A 290 -23.62 3.66 -25.08
C PRO A 290 -23.95 4.91 -24.25
N ASP A 291 -23.98 4.78 -22.92
CA ASP A 291 -24.11 5.95 -22.04
C ASP A 291 -22.81 6.77 -22.06
N LEU A 292 -22.83 7.89 -22.79
CA LEU A 292 -21.73 8.86 -22.91
C LEU A 292 -21.90 10.09 -22.00
N THR A 293 -22.85 10.05 -21.07
CA THR A 293 -23.18 11.19 -20.19
C THR A 293 -21.93 11.67 -19.44
N GLY A 294 -21.72 12.99 -19.42
CA GLY A 294 -20.60 13.61 -18.69
C GLY A 294 -19.23 13.52 -19.39
N LEU A 295 -19.14 12.95 -20.59
CA LEU A 295 -17.95 13.01 -21.43
C LEU A 295 -17.94 14.27 -22.29
N THR A 296 -16.74 14.83 -22.54
CA THR A 296 -16.55 15.94 -23.48
C THR A 296 -16.58 15.45 -24.93
N ALA A 297 -16.83 16.34 -25.90
CA ALA A 297 -16.78 15.99 -27.32
C ALA A 297 -15.45 15.37 -27.73
N ALA A 298 -14.33 15.87 -27.20
CA ALA A 298 -12.99 15.33 -27.43
C ALA A 298 -12.85 13.88 -26.93
N GLN A 299 -13.39 13.58 -25.74
CA GLN A 299 -13.38 12.22 -25.18
C GLN A 299 -14.29 11.27 -25.95
N VAL A 300 -15.45 11.76 -26.40
CA VAL A 300 -16.36 10.95 -27.23
C VAL A 300 -15.68 10.60 -28.56
N CYS A 301 -15.01 11.56 -29.18
CA CYS A 301 -14.30 11.38 -30.45
C CYS A 301 -12.98 10.60 -30.35
N SER A 302 -12.45 10.37 -29.14
CA SER A 302 -11.27 9.53 -28.95
C SER A 302 -11.59 8.05 -28.76
N ILE A 303 -12.85 7.68 -28.48
CA ILE A 303 -13.28 6.28 -28.30
C ILE A 303 -13.01 5.47 -29.58
N ASP A 304 -12.26 4.39 -29.46
CA ASP A 304 -11.75 3.59 -30.58
C ASP A 304 -12.32 2.17 -30.62
N ASN A 305 -13.06 1.73 -29.60
CA ASN A 305 -13.66 0.39 -29.52
C ASN A 305 -15.19 0.37 -29.65
N PHE A 306 -15.86 1.51 -29.88
CA PHE A 306 -17.28 1.59 -30.19
C PHE A 306 -17.54 2.36 -31.48
N ALA A 307 -18.51 1.91 -32.28
CA ALA A 307 -19.04 2.66 -33.41
C ALA A 307 -19.89 3.86 -32.95
N ILE A 308 -19.24 4.96 -32.57
CA ILE A 308 -19.90 6.20 -32.13
C ILE A 308 -20.25 7.07 -33.34
N THR A 309 -21.51 7.50 -33.41
CA THR A 309 -21.98 8.47 -34.42
C THR A 309 -21.92 9.88 -33.83
N ALA A 310 -20.76 10.55 -33.92
CA ALA A 310 -20.55 11.93 -33.44
C ALA A 310 -19.80 12.78 -34.48
N ASP A 311 -20.11 14.08 -34.53
CA ASP A 311 -19.35 15.03 -35.36
C ASP A 311 -18.06 15.44 -34.63
N CYS A 312 -16.93 14.92 -35.11
CA CYS A 312 -15.61 15.17 -34.55
C CYS A 312 -14.84 16.30 -35.25
N SER A 313 -15.44 16.99 -36.22
CA SER A 313 -14.77 18.05 -36.99
C SER A 313 -14.38 19.27 -36.15
N ALA A 314 -15.15 19.55 -35.09
CA ALA A 314 -14.91 20.65 -34.14
C ALA A 314 -14.47 20.16 -32.75
N ALA A 315 -14.25 18.86 -32.57
CA ALA A 315 -13.79 18.33 -31.29
C ALA A 315 -12.33 18.76 -31.06
N GLY A 316 -12.07 19.41 -29.92
CA GLY A 316 -10.71 19.70 -29.47
C GLY A 316 -9.94 18.44 -29.10
N THR A 317 -8.73 18.59 -28.56
CA THR A 317 -7.95 17.47 -28.02
C THR A 317 -8.43 17.08 -26.63
N VAL A 318 -8.30 15.80 -26.26
CA VAL A 318 -8.52 15.36 -24.87
C VAL A 318 -7.54 16.12 -23.97
N ALA A 319 -8.06 16.74 -22.90
CA ALA A 319 -7.24 17.51 -21.98
C ALA A 319 -6.21 16.59 -21.29
N ARG A 320 -4.93 16.98 -21.36
CA ARG A 320 -3.86 16.23 -20.69
C ARG A 320 -3.86 16.53 -19.19
N VAL A 321 -3.70 15.48 -18.41
CA VAL A 321 -3.54 15.54 -16.95
C VAL A 321 -2.04 15.49 -16.63
N PRO A 322 -1.52 16.24 -15.63
CA PRO A 322 -0.11 16.23 -15.32
C PRO A 322 0.44 14.84 -14.97
N VAL A 323 1.65 14.54 -15.42
CA VAL A 323 2.39 13.33 -15.02
C VAL A 323 3.31 13.70 -13.85
N PRO A 324 3.30 12.95 -12.74
CA PRO A 324 4.22 13.15 -11.63
C PRO A 324 5.68 12.96 -12.07
N ALA A 325 6.59 13.76 -11.53
CA ALA A 325 8.01 13.58 -11.79
C ALA A 325 8.49 12.23 -11.22
N LYS A 326 9.16 11.43 -12.06
CA LYS A 326 9.79 10.16 -11.65
C LYS A 326 11.26 10.40 -11.29
N PRO A 327 11.76 9.85 -10.17
CA PRO A 327 13.19 9.88 -9.87
C PRO A 327 14.00 9.22 -10.99
N ALA A 328 15.15 9.81 -11.34
CA ALA A 328 16.06 9.20 -12.29
C ALA A 328 16.60 7.87 -11.72
N PRO A 329 16.66 6.78 -12.51
CA PRO A 329 17.13 5.47 -12.06
C PRO A 329 18.66 5.40 -11.99
N VAL A 330 19.25 6.22 -11.12
CA VAL A 330 20.69 6.36 -10.93
C VAL A 330 21.05 6.29 -9.45
N THR A 331 22.28 5.89 -9.16
CA THR A 331 22.85 5.86 -7.81
C THR A 331 24.11 6.73 -7.72
N THR A 332 24.31 7.32 -6.56
CA THR A 332 25.50 8.10 -6.19
C THR A 332 26.54 7.26 -5.46
N SER A 333 26.22 6.01 -5.13
CA SER A 333 27.17 5.05 -4.58
C SER A 333 27.81 4.22 -5.68
N GLY A 334 29.14 4.12 -5.66
CA GLY A 334 29.89 3.25 -6.58
C GLY A 334 29.81 1.77 -6.24
N TYR A 335 29.12 1.40 -5.15
CA TYR A 335 28.96 0.01 -4.71
C TYR A 335 27.58 -0.52 -5.10
N ASP A 336 27.55 -1.65 -5.81
CA ASP A 336 26.30 -2.35 -6.15
C ASP A 336 25.92 -3.34 -5.03
N VAL A 337 24.71 -3.16 -4.50
CA VAL A 337 24.14 -3.95 -3.40
C VAL A 337 23.23 -5.07 -3.87
N VAL A 338 22.89 -5.13 -5.16
CA VAL A 338 21.96 -6.12 -5.70
C VAL A 338 22.52 -7.53 -5.49
N GLU A 339 21.74 -8.37 -4.82
CA GLU A 339 22.05 -9.77 -4.49
C GLU A 339 23.33 -9.96 -3.65
N LYS A 340 23.84 -8.90 -3.03
CA LYS A 340 24.96 -9.01 -2.08
C LYS A 340 24.46 -9.62 -0.77
N THR A 341 25.18 -10.63 -0.29
CA THR A 341 24.95 -11.22 1.03
C THR A 341 25.53 -10.32 2.13
N ILE A 342 25.04 -10.47 3.36
CA ILE A 342 25.58 -9.77 4.54
C ILE A 342 27.07 -10.12 4.69
N GLY A 343 27.42 -11.39 4.52
CA GLY A 343 28.80 -11.87 4.55
C GLY A 343 29.71 -11.19 3.51
N GLN A 344 29.23 -11.01 2.27
CA GLN A 344 29.98 -10.31 1.21
C GLN A 344 30.17 -8.83 1.53
N MET A 345 29.11 -8.12 1.93
CA MET A 345 29.19 -6.71 2.32
C MET A 345 30.15 -6.50 3.49
N ARG A 346 30.14 -7.40 4.47
CA ARG A 346 31.07 -7.38 5.58
C ARG A 346 32.53 -7.55 5.11
N ALA A 347 32.80 -8.54 4.26
CA ALA A 347 34.14 -8.76 3.70
C ALA A 347 34.63 -7.58 2.85
N ASP A 348 33.74 -6.98 2.06
CA ASP A 348 34.04 -5.81 1.23
C ASP A 348 34.37 -4.57 2.09
N MET A 349 33.69 -4.39 3.23
CA MET A 349 34.07 -3.36 4.21
C MET A 349 35.38 -3.67 4.95
N GLU A 350 35.64 -4.94 5.29
CA GLU A 350 36.88 -5.35 5.99
C GLU A 350 38.12 -5.22 5.11
N SER A 351 37.99 -5.45 3.81
CA SER A 351 39.07 -5.27 2.83
C SER A 351 39.31 -3.81 2.43
N GLY A 352 38.40 -2.90 2.79
CA GLY A 352 38.45 -1.49 2.41
C GLY A 352 37.94 -1.19 1.00
N LEU A 353 37.29 -2.16 0.33
CA LEU A 353 36.66 -1.96 -0.97
C LEU A 353 35.49 -0.97 -0.90
N THR A 354 34.75 -0.98 0.21
CA THR A 354 33.60 -0.10 0.43
C THR A 354 33.48 0.30 1.91
N THR A 355 32.47 1.12 2.23
CA THR A 355 32.14 1.54 3.59
C THR A 355 30.66 1.29 3.89
N SER A 356 30.29 1.31 5.17
CA SER A 356 28.87 1.27 5.57
C SER A 356 28.11 2.43 4.94
N VAL A 357 28.69 3.64 4.92
CA VAL A 357 28.06 4.81 4.28
C VAL A 357 27.75 4.56 2.80
N ALA A 358 28.69 3.98 2.03
CA ALA A 358 28.47 3.70 0.62
C ALA A 358 27.39 2.63 0.40
N ILE A 359 27.37 1.58 1.23
CA ILE A 359 26.33 0.54 1.20
C ILE A 359 24.96 1.14 1.53
N THR A 360 24.85 1.89 2.63
CA THR A 360 23.60 2.54 3.03
C THR A 360 23.10 3.53 1.97
N GLN A 361 23.99 4.34 1.38
CA GLN A 361 23.62 5.25 0.29
C GLN A 361 23.08 4.49 -0.93
N ALA A 362 23.69 3.35 -1.29
CA ALA A 362 23.21 2.54 -2.41
C ALA A 362 21.78 2.03 -2.18
N TYR A 363 21.45 1.57 -0.96
CA TYR A 363 20.08 1.18 -0.62
C TYR A 363 19.11 2.36 -0.57
N LEU A 364 19.49 3.51 0.00
CA LEU A 364 18.65 4.71 0.02
C LEU A 364 18.33 5.23 -1.39
N ASP A 365 19.30 5.19 -2.30
CA ASP A 365 19.09 5.56 -3.72
C ASP A 365 18.10 4.58 -4.39
N ARG A 366 18.19 3.28 -4.08
CA ARG A 366 17.21 2.28 -4.56
C ARG A 366 15.82 2.50 -3.99
N ILE A 367 15.68 2.79 -2.69
CA ILE A 367 14.39 3.11 -2.06
C ILE A 367 13.75 4.32 -2.75
N LYS A 368 14.53 5.39 -2.97
CA LYS A 368 14.05 6.60 -3.66
C LYS A 368 13.48 6.32 -5.06
N VAL A 369 14.10 5.42 -5.82
CA VAL A 369 13.70 5.12 -7.21
C VAL A 369 12.57 4.09 -7.27
N TYR A 370 12.56 3.11 -6.38
CA TYR A 370 11.73 1.92 -6.53
C TYR A 370 10.56 1.81 -5.55
N ASP A 371 10.61 2.50 -4.42
CA ASP A 371 9.64 2.29 -3.34
C ASP A 371 8.40 3.17 -3.46
N GLN A 372 8.57 4.45 -3.81
CA GLN A 372 7.48 5.44 -3.74
C GLN A 372 6.99 5.87 -5.14
N GLY A 373 5.78 6.41 -5.20
CA GLY A 373 5.19 6.97 -6.42
C GLY A 373 4.48 5.95 -7.32
N GLN A 374 4.21 6.35 -8.57
CA GLN A 374 3.57 5.49 -9.56
C GLN A 374 4.45 4.25 -9.81
N PHE A 375 3.84 3.07 -9.64
CA PHE A 375 4.53 1.78 -9.67
C PHE A 375 5.64 1.59 -8.62
N GLY A 376 5.62 2.38 -7.54
CA GLY A 376 6.38 2.08 -6.33
C GLY A 376 5.93 0.77 -5.68
N PHE A 377 6.81 0.17 -4.89
CA PHE A 377 6.50 -1.02 -4.09
C PHE A 377 5.81 -0.71 -2.75
N ASN A 378 6.01 0.49 -2.23
CA ASN A 378 5.53 0.96 -0.93
C ASN A 378 5.90 0.02 0.22
N ALA A 379 7.13 -0.48 0.22
CA ALA A 379 7.67 -1.39 1.22
C ALA A 379 7.99 -0.68 2.55
N TYR A 380 8.24 0.64 2.53
CA TYR A 380 8.51 1.44 3.72
C TYR A 380 7.37 2.39 4.05
N GLU A 381 6.98 2.43 5.32
CA GLU A 381 6.18 3.52 5.87
C GLU A 381 7.10 4.70 6.26
N ILE A 382 8.28 4.40 6.80
CA ILE A 382 9.27 5.39 7.24
C ILE A 382 10.65 4.95 6.74
N VAL A 383 11.36 5.85 6.08
CA VAL A 383 12.81 5.71 5.82
C VAL A 383 13.53 6.54 6.88
N ALA A 384 14.58 5.99 7.51
CA ALA A 384 15.27 6.65 8.61
C ALA A 384 16.09 7.85 8.11
N ASP A 385 15.79 9.05 8.63
CA ASP A 385 16.49 10.29 8.28
C ASP A 385 17.98 10.27 8.68
N ASP A 386 18.33 9.48 9.71
CA ASP A 386 19.69 9.39 10.26
C ASP A 386 20.46 8.13 9.78
N ALA A 387 19.94 7.37 8.81
CA ALA A 387 20.55 6.11 8.36
C ALA A 387 22.04 6.27 7.98
N LEU A 388 22.39 7.36 7.29
CA LEU A 388 23.79 7.65 6.94
C LEU A 388 24.65 8.05 8.16
N GLU A 389 24.05 8.63 9.20
CA GLU A 389 24.77 8.89 10.46
C GLU A 389 25.03 7.59 11.22
N GLN A 390 24.06 6.70 11.30
CA GLN A 390 24.25 5.35 11.85
C GLN A 390 25.39 4.63 11.11
N ALA A 391 25.43 4.72 9.78
CA ALA A 391 26.48 4.14 8.96
C ALA A 391 27.87 4.72 9.26
N ARG A 392 28.00 6.04 9.39
CA ARG A 392 29.26 6.70 9.81
C ARG A 392 29.75 6.22 11.18
N LYS A 393 28.82 6.05 12.14
CA LYS A 393 29.14 5.51 13.47
C LYS A 393 29.65 4.07 13.38
N ALA A 394 29.05 3.25 12.51
CA ALA A 394 29.51 1.88 12.27
C ALA A 394 30.91 1.82 11.64
N ASP A 395 31.20 2.68 10.65
CA ASP A 395 32.54 2.80 10.05
C ASP A 395 33.60 3.22 11.08
N ALA A 396 33.28 4.20 11.92
CA ALA A 396 34.16 4.63 13.02
C ALA A 396 34.41 3.50 14.03
N ALA A 397 33.37 2.75 14.40
CA ALA A 397 33.48 1.61 15.31
C ALA A 397 34.32 0.47 14.70
N ARG A 398 34.17 0.19 13.40
CA ARG A 398 34.99 -0.80 12.67
C ARG A 398 36.47 -0.41 12.71
N LYS A 399 36.77 0.87 12.46
CA LYS A 399 38.12 1.44 12.56
C LYS A 399 38.69 1.33 13.98
N ALA A 400 37.84 1.48 15.00
CA ALA A 400 38.20 1.31 16.41
C ALA A 400 38.33 -0.17 16.85
N GLY A 401 38.17 -1.13 15.94
CA GLY A 401 38.37 -2.56 16.20
C GLY A 401 37.10 -3.34 16.53
N LYS A 402 35.91 -2.72 16.55
CA LYS A 402 34.65 -3.45 16.74
C LYS A 402 34.44 -4.44 15.59
N ARG A 403 33.97 -5.65 15.92
CA ARG A 403 33.57 -6.68 14.97
C ARG A 403 32.20 -7.21 15.39
N SER A 404 31.32 -7.39 14.42
CA SER A 404 30.00 -8.01 14.56
C SER A 404 29.53 -8.42 13.16
N PRO A 405 28.75 -9.52 13.02
CA PRO A 405 28.25 -9.98 11.73
C PRO A 405 27.47 -8.90 10.96
N VAL A 406 26.75 -8.01 11.68
CA VAL A 406 25.87 -6.99 11.10
C VAL A 406 26.39 -5.55 11.26
N LEU A 407 27.63 -5.35 11.70
CA LEU A 407 28.19 -4.01 11.85
C LEU A 407 28.13 -3.26 10.50
N GLY A 408 27.43 -2.13 10.46
CA GLY A 408 27.28 -1.28 9.28
C GLY A 408 26.32 -1.79 8.20
N ILE A 409 25.57 -2.86 8.48
CA ILE A 409 24.65 -3.49 7.54
C ILE A 409 23.25 -2.87 7.65
N PRO A 410 22.61 -2.44 6.54
CA PRO A 410 21.27 -1.87 6.57
C PRO A 410 20.15 -2.90 6.74
N ILE A 411 19.36 -2.75 7.81
CA ILE A 411 18.28 -3.67 8.22
C ILE A 411 16.92 -2.95 8.21
N ALA A 412 15.93 -3.54 7.57
CA ALA A 412 14.54 -3.08 7.58
C ALA A 412 13.78 -3.65 8.79
N VAL A 413 12.93 -2.86 9.44
CA VAL A 413 12.20 -3.32 10.65
C VAL A 413 10.70 -3.14 10.43
N LYS A 414 9.91 -4.22 10.48
CA LYS A 414 8.44 -4.14 10.38
C LYS A 414 7.88 -3.14 11.40
N ASN A 415 6.91 -2.31 10.99
CA ASN A 415 6.43 -1.18 11.80
C ASN A 415 5.46 -1.54 12.95
N LEU A 416 5.75 -2.64 13.65
CA LEU A 416 5.15 -3.02 14.93
C LEU A 416 6.20 -3.35 16.00
N PHE A 417 7.49 -3.23 15.66
CA PHE A 417 8.60 -3.27 16.61
C PHE A 417 8.87 -1.85 17.07
N ASP A 418 9.11 -1.65 18.36
CA ASP A 418 9.40 -0.32 18.90
C ASP A 418 10.77 0.21 18.50
N THR A 419 10.80 1.51 18.21
CA THR A 419 12.02 2.29 17.97
C THR A 419 11.93 3.61 18.72
N TYR A 420 12.99 4.03 19.42
CA TYR A 420 12.92 5.30 20.15
C TYR A 420 13.01 6.55 19.26
N ASP A 421 13.54 6.41 18.04
CA ASP A 421 13.86 7.50 17.12
C ASP A 421 12.89 7.64 15.93
N MET A 422 12.09 6.61 15.65
CA MET A 422 11.04 6.61 14.62
C MET A 422 9.70 6.21 15.23
N ALA A 423 8.60 6.60 14.58
CA ALA A 423 7.27 6.23 15.06
C ALA A 423 7.01 4.72 14.91
N THR A 424 6.30 4.13 15.86
CA THR A 424 5.70 2.79 15.76
C THR A 424 4.21 2.94 15.58
N THR A 425 3.71 2.76 14.36
CA THR A 425 2.29 3.01 14.06
C THR A 425 1.43 1.76 14.07
N ASN A 426 2.06 0.57 14.12
CA ASN A 426 1.37 -0.71 14.02
C ASN A 426 0.53 -0.83 12.73
N GLY A 427 0.91 -0.07 11.69
CA GLY A 427 0.18 0.01 10.42
C GLY A 427 -1.15 0.76 10.52
N SER A 428 -1.33 1.63 11.54
CA SER A 428 -2.60 2.33 11.76
C SER A 428 -2.45 3.80 12.13
N LEU A 429 -3.40 4.62 11.65
CA LEU A 429 -3.51 6.02 12.07
C LEU A 429 -3.89 6.19 13.55
N THR A 430 -4.34 5.13 14.22
CA THR A 430 -4.55 5.12 15.68
C THR A 430 -3.27 5.47 16.43
N PHE A 431 -2.12 4.97 15.96
CA PHE A 431 -0.79 5.22 16.54
C PHE A 431 0.05 6.17 15.67
N ALA A 432 -0.58 6.94 14.76
CA ALA A 432 0.14 7.89 13.91
C ALA A 432 0.97 8.87 14.76
N GLY A 433 2.29 8.82 14.59
CA GLY A 433 3.24 9.67 15.30
C GLY A 433 3.63 9.17 16.71
N PHE A 434 3.15 8.01 17.16
CA PHE A 434 3.54 7.44 18.46
C PHE A 434 5.04 7.11 18.45
N ARG A 435 5.79 7.67 19.40
CA ARG A 435 7.24 7.42 19.56
C ARG A 435 7.51 6.71 20.89
N PRO A 436 7.76 5.39 20.86
CA PRO A 436 8.19 4.65 22.06
C PRO A 436 9.40 5.30 22.74
N LYS A 437 9.54 5.14 24.06
CA LYS A 437 10.73 5.62 24.79
C LYS A 437 11.95 4.71 24.61
N LYS A 438 11.77 3.49 24.13
CA LYS A 438 12.80 2.46 24.01
C LYS A 438 12.63 1.66 22.73
N ASP A 439 13.72 1.07 22.27
CA ASP A 439 13.68 0.07 21.20
C ASP A 439 13.07 -1.24 21.71
N ALA A 440 12.43 -1.98 20.81
CA ALA A 440 12.16 -3.40 21.00
C ALA A 440 13.48 -4.15 21.27
N PHE A 441 13.44 -5.25 22.02
CA PHE A 441 14.65 -5.98 22.41
C PHE A 441 15.53 -6.35 21.21
N GLN A 442 14.93 -6.91 20.15
CA GLN A 442 15.66 -7.30 18.94
C GLN A 442 16.28 -6.10 18.22
N VAL A 443 15.59 -4.97 18.17
CA VAL A 443 16.10 -3.72 17.57
C VAL A 443 17.27 -3.17 18.37
N ALA A 444 17.17 -3.17 19.70
CA ALA A 444 18.26 -2.76 20.59
C ALA A 444 19.51 -3.62 20.35
N LYS A 445 19.35 -4.95 20.24
CA LYS A 445 20.45 -5.88 19.93
C LYS A 445 21.11 -5.59 18.58
N LEU A 446 20.33 -5.31 17.54
CA LEU A 446 20.86 -4.93 16.23
C LEU A 446 21.67 -3.62 16.30
N ARG A 447 21.18 -2.61 17.03
CA ARG A 447 21.93 -1.36 17.25
C ARG A 447 23.20 -1.57 18.08
N GLU A 448 23.13 -2.38 19.14
CA GLU A 448 24.29 -2.78 19.94
C GLU A 448 25.35 -3.48 19.08
N ALA A 449 24.94 -4.32 18.13
CA ALA A 449 25.80 -4.95 17.14
C ALA A 449 26.36 -3.96 16.10
N GLY A 450 25.71 -2.80 15.93
CA GLY A 450 26.10 -1.72 15.03
C GLY A 450 25.45 -1.81 13.64
N ALA A 451 24.32 -2.50 13.51
CA ALA A 451 23.49 -2.45 12.32
C ALA A 451 22.94 -1.04 12.08
N VAL A 452 22.66 -0.73 10.81
CA VAL A 452 21.97 0.50 10.41
C VAL A 452 20.49 0.17 10.28
N ILE A 453 19.64 0.73 11.14
CA ILE A 453 18.19 0.58 10.98
C ILE A 453 17.76 1.56 9.88
N ILE A 454 17.56 1.05 8.66
CA ILE A 454 17.34 1.88 7.47
C ILE A 454 15.93 2.47 7.40
N GLY A 455 14.97 1.88 8.11
CA GLY A 455 13.60 2.35 8.14
C GLY A 455 12.62 1.35 8.73
N LYS A 456 11.35 1.79 8.82
CA LYS A 456 10.20 1.02 9.27
C LYS A 456 9.42 0.52 8.06
N ALA A 457 9.41 -0.80 7.87
CA ALA A 457 8.73 -1.45 6.77
C ALA A 457 7.22 -1.50 7.02
N ALA A 458 6.44 -1.23 5.97
CA ALA A 458 4.98 -1.29 5.97
C ALA A 458 4.48 -2.72 6.28
N LEU A 459 3.23 -2.80 6.73
CA LEU A 459 2.61 -4.06 7.17
C LEU A 459 1.11 -4.06 6.90
N GLU A 460 0.49 -5.20 7.11
CA GLU A 460 -0.96 -5.22 7.31
C GLU A 460 -1.32 -4.68 8.70
N GLU A 461 -2.32 -3.79 8.74
CA GLU A 461 -2.75 -3.07 9.94
C GLU A 461 -3.00 -4.01 11.13
N TYR A 462 -2.21 -3.84 12.21
CA TYR A 462 -2.17 -4.70 13.41
C TYR A 462 -1.86 -6.19 13.20
N ALA A 463 -1.37 -6.59 12.02
CA ALA A 463 -1.08 -7.97 11.67
C ALA A 463 -2.30 -8.93 11.79
N THR A 464 -3.51 -8.42 11.57
CA THR A 464 -4.78 -9.14 11.67
C THR A 464 -5.17 -9.93 10.42
N SER A 465 -4.50 -9.74 9.29
CA SER A 465 -4.77 -10.43 8.02
C SER A 465 -3.49 -10.92 7.34
N GLY A 466 -3.62 -12.09 6.72
CA GLY A 466 -2.58 -12.77 5.95
C GLY A 466 -2.61 -12.52 4.44
N ASN A 467 -3.62 -11.79 3.95
CA ASN A 467 -3.95 -11.75 2.53
C ASN A 467 -3.27 -10.60 1.78
N TYR A 468 -3.22 -9.42 2.39
CA TYR A 468 -2.72 -8.19 1.77
C TYR A 468 -1.96 -7.38 2.83
N SER A 469 -0.77 -6.88 2.49
CA SER A 469 -0.09 -5.90 3.34
C SER A 469 -0.50 -4.50 2.93
N ASN A 470 -1.48 -3.95 3.63
CA ASN A 470 -2.01 -2.62 3.38
C ASN A 470 -2.29 -1.89 4.69
N ASP A 471 -1.97 -0.61 4.70
CA ASP A 471 -2.17 0.29 5.82
C ASP A 471 -2.64 1.67 5.28
N PRO A 472 -2.92 2.65 6.14
CA PRO A 472 -3.38 3.96 5.69
C PRO A 472 -2.36 4.75 4.84
N TRP A 473 -1.09 4.34 4.81
CA TRP A 473 -0.04 4.98 4.02
C TRP A 473 0.08 4.37 2.63
N GLY A 474 -0.24 3.09 2.47
CA GLY A 474 -0.50 2.52 1.15
C GLY A 474 -0.58 1.00 1.10
N GLN A 475 -0.77 0.49 -0.11
CA GLN A 475 -0.71 -0.93 -0.45
C GLN A 475 0.73 -1.32 -0.77
N VAL A 476 1.26 -2.36 -0.10
CA VAL A 476 2.54 -2.97 -0.47
C VAL A 476 2.36 -3.86 -1.71
N TRP A 477 3.24 -3.73 -2.69
CA TRP A 477 3.22 -4.50 -3.93
C TRP A 477 4.34 -5.54 -3.98
N ASN A 478 4.04 -6.73 -4.49
CA ASN A 478 5.00 -7.83 -4.51
C ASN A 478 6.24 -7.51 -5.37
N ALA A 479 7.43 -7.87 -4.87
CA ALA A 479 8.69 -7.63 -5.56
C ALA A 479 8.82 -8.43 -6.87
N PHE A 480 8.32 -9.65 -6.97
CA PHE A 480 8.44 -10.48 -8.19
C PHE A 480 7.31 -10.22 -9.17
N MET A 481 6.10 -10.04 -8.65
CA MET A 481 4.87 -9.95 -9.43
C MET A 481 4.12 -8.67 -9.07
N PRO A 482 4.47 -7.51 -9.65
CA PRO A 482 4.06 -6.18 -9.16
C PRO A 482 2.57 -5.86 -9.19
N SER A 483 1.72 -6.70 -9.80
CA SER A 483 0.25 -6.64 -9.69
C SER A 483 -0.32 -7.47 -8.54
N LYS A 484 0.47 -8.42 -8.00
CA LYS A 484 0.08 -9.40 -6.98
C LYS A 484 0.36 -8.92 -5.56
N SER A 485 -0.28 -9.59 -4.60
CA SER A 485 -0.10 -9.34 -3.18
C SER A 485 1.32 -9.63 -2.72
N ALA A 486 1.87 -8.73 -1.88
CA ALA A 486 3.10 -8.99 -1.13
C ALA A 486 2.88 -10.04 0.00
N LEU A 487 1.66 -10.58 0.09
CA LEU A 487 1.16 -11.37 1.20
C LEU A 487 1.28 -10.55 2.50
N ALA A 488 0.99 -11.15 3.63
CA ALA A 488 0.88 -10.38 4.86
C ALA A 488 1.22 -11.24 6.08
N SER A 489 1.45 -10.63 7.25
CA SER A 489 1.48 -9.18 7.50
C SER A 489 2.85 -8.53 7.36
N SER A 490 3.92 -9.30 7.14
CA SER A 490 5.30 -8.75 6.97
C SER A 490 5.64 -8.43 5.50
N GLY A 491 4.65 -8.03 4.69
CA GLY A 491 4.83 -7.82 3.25
C GLY A 491 5.79 -6.70 2.90
N GLY A 492 5.86 -5.61 3.69
CA GLY A 492 6.83 -4.54 3.49
C GLY A 492 8.27 -5.03 3.67
N THR A 493 8.55 -5.77 4.77
CA THR A 493 9.88 -6.37 4.98
C THR A 493 10.24 -7.32 3.85
N ALA A 494 9.32 -8.20 3.46
CA ALA A 494 9.57 -9.17 2.38
C ALA A 494 9.86 -8.48 1.04
N THR A 495 9.08 -7.47 0.70
CA THR A 495 9.23 -6.68 -0.53
C THR A 495 10.53 -5.89 -0.52
N ALA A 496 10.90 -5.28 0.60
CA ALA A 496 12.16 -4.56 0.74
C ALA A 496 13.36 -5.49 0.50
N LEU A 497 13.32 -6.74 0.97
CA LEU A 497 14.42 -7.68 0.74
C LEU A 497 14.43 -8.26 -0.67
N GLY A 498 13.27 -8.66 -1.21
CA GLY A 498 13.14 -9.19 -2.56
C GLY A 498 13.50 -8.17 -3.65
N ALA A 499 13.23 -6.88 -3.42
CA ALA A 499 13.61 -5.79 -4.31
C ALA A 499 15.00 -5.18 -4.01
N ASN A 500 15.80 -5.78 -3.12
CA ASN A 500 17.12 -5.29 -2.70
C ASN A 500 17.10 -3.83 -2.18
N LEU A 501 16.13 -3.48 -1.36
CA LEU A 501 16.00 -2.20 -0.65
C LEU A 501 16.59 -2.26 0.78
N ALA A 502 16.90 -3.46 1.28
CA ALA A 502 17.69 -3.69 2.49
C ALA A 502 18.48 -5.01 2.40
N ALA A 503 19.46 -5.18 3.29
CA ALA A 503 20.30 -6.37 3.35
C ALA A 503 19.61 -7.55 4.08
N GLY A 504 18.89 -7.24 5.17
CA GLY A 504 18.11 -8.17 5.98
C GLY A 504 16.99 -7.43 6.69
N GLY A 505 16.11 -8.13 7.40
CA GLY A 505 14.97 -7.47 8.05
C GLY A 505 14.30 -8.25 9.14
N LEU A 506 13.49 -7.54 9.93
CA LEU A 506 12.63 -8.11 10.96
C LEU A 506 11.18 -8.16 10.48
N GLY A 507 10.51 -9.29 10.75
CA GLY A 507 9.08 -9.52 10.56
C GLY A 507 8.47 -10.17 11.80
N SER A 508 7.19 -10.51 11.74
CA SER A 508 6.53 -11.24 12.84
C SER A 508 5.51 -12.25 12.35
N GLN A 509 5.23 -13.27 13.15
CA GLN A 509 4.26 -14.34 12.84
C GLN A 509 3.40 -14.72 14.05
N THR A 510 2.09 -14.68 13.85
CA THR A 510 1.09 -15.33 14.71
C THR A 510 0.56 -16.63 14.08
N GLY A 511 0.40 -16.63 12.75
CA GLY A 511 0.02 -17.79 11.96
C GLY A 511 0.90 -17.93 10.72
N ASP A 512 0.82 -16.96 9.81
CA ASP A 512 1.44 -16.99 8.48
C ASP A 512 2.43 -15.87 8.17
N SER A 513 2.47 -14.86 9.03
CA SER A 513 3.01 -13.56 8.70
C SER A 513 4.54 -13.46 8.49
N LEU A 514 5.30 -14.54 8.71
CA LEU A 514 6.69 -14.66 8.26
C LEU A 514 6.76 -15.55 7.00
N TYR A 515 6.22 -16.77 7.06
CA TYR A 515 6.40 -17.74 5.98
C TYR A 515 5.75 -17.31 4.67
N ALA A 516 4.54 -16.73 4.71
CA ALA A 516 3.81 -16.40 3.50
C ALA A 516 4.50 -15.25 2.74
N PRO A 517 4.80 -14.09 3.35
CA PRO A 517 5.60 -13.06 2.71
C PRO A 517 6.97 -13.54 2.26
N ALA A 518 7.65 -14.39 3.04
CA ALA A 518 8.93 -14.97 2.62
C ALA A 518 8.79 -15.82 1.35
N SER A 519 7.73 -16.62 1.26
CA SER A 519 7.43 -17.44 0.08
C SER A 519 7.16 -16.60 -1.16
N GLY A 520 6.42 -15.49 -1.01
CA GLY A 520 6.14 -14.57 -2.11
C GLY A 520 7.33 -13.71 -2.56
N ALA A 521 8.46 -13.74 -1.84
CA ALA A 521 9.63 -12.92 -2.10
C ALA A 521 10.96 -13.72 -2.17
N SER A 522 10.88 -15.07 -2.27
CA SER A 522 12.06 -15.96 -2.29
C SER A 522 13.02 -15.75 -1.10
N LEU A 523 12.50 -15.65 0.12
CA LEU A 523 13.31 -15.35 1.31
C LEU A 523 13.45 -16.56 2.25
N VAL A 524 14.46 -16.49 3.11
CA VAL A 524 14.68 -17.39 4.23
C VAL A 524 14.21 -16.73 5.52
N THR A 525 13.45 -17.45 6.35
CA THR A 525 13.07 -17.00 7.69
C THR A 525 12.98 -18.17 8.66
N LEU A 526 13.31 -17.92 9.92
CA LEU A 526 13.04 -18.82 11.04
C LEU A 526 11.94 -18.20 11.90
N ARG A 527 10.83 -18.91 12.04
CA ARG A 527 9.95 -18.75 13.19
C ARG A 527 10.44 -19.73 14.25
N GLY A 528 11.14 -19.24 15.26
CA GLY A 528 11.79 -20.10 16.25
C GLY A 528 10.82 -20.71 17.26
N THR A 529 11.37 -21.51 18.17
CA THR A 529 10.69 -21.96 19.38
C THR A 529 10.27 -20.75 20.23
N ASP A 530 9.05 -20.73 20.79
CA ASP A 530 8.68 -19.60 21.67
C ASP A 530 9.68 -19.52 22.82
N GLY A 531 10.25 -18.33 23.00
CA GLY A 531 11.33 -18.07 23.95
C GLY A 531 12.72 -17.97 23.31
N LEU A 532 12.93 -18.35 22.04
CA LEU A 532 14.24 -18.19 21.41
C LEU A 532 14.62 -16.71 21.20
N GLU A 533 13.63 -15.89 20.85
CA GLU A 533 13.71 -14.45 20.63
C GLU A 533 12.65 -13.75 21.48
N SER A 534 12.99 -12.59 22.04
CA SER A 534 12.07 -11.81 22.88
C SER A 534 10.99 -11.11 22.07
N GLY A 535 9.77 -11.11 22.61
CA GLY A 535 8.63 -10.32 22.13
C GLY A 535 8.55 -8.89 22.69
N SER A 536 9.46 -8.49 23.59
CA SER A 536 9.43 -7.19 24.26
C SER A 536 9.52 -6.01 23.28
N GLY A 537 8.56 -5.08 23.38
CA GLY A 537 8.45 -3.92 22.49
C GLY A 537 7.95 -4.27 21.09
N ILE A 538 7.21 -5.37 20.94
CA ILE A 538 6.53 -5.75 19.71
C ILE A 538 5.04 -5.74 20.00
N MET A 539 4.23 -4.99 19.23
CA MET A 539 2.78 -5.04 19.40
C MET A 539 2.27 -6.43 19.00
N PRO A 540 1.65 -7.19 19.92
CA PRO A 540 1.17 -8.52 19.62
C PRO A 540 -0.21 -8.49 18.95
N LEU A 541 -0.54 -9.50 18.16
CA LEU A 541 -1.90 -9.92 17.86
C LEU A 541 -2.45 -10.86 18.95
N SER A 542 -1.64 -11.81 19.45
CA SER A 542 -2.07 -12.79 20.46
C SER A 542 -0.96 -13.16 21.43
N TRP A 543 -1.23 -12.94 22.73
CA TRP A 543 -0.27 -13.22 23.79
C TRP A 543 0.20 -14.69 23.80
N LEU A 544 1.53 -14.88 23.93
CA LEU A 544 2.25 -16.16 23.90
C LEU A 544 2.11 -17.00 22.62
N THR A 545 1.61 -16.43 21.53
CA THR A 545 1.56 -17.11 20.22
C THR A 545 2.45 -16.41 19.20
N ASP A 546 2.57 -15.09 19.31
CA ASP A 546 3.32 -14.28 18.38
C ASP A 546 4.83 -14.46 18.51
N PHE A 547 5.52 -14.35 17.39
CA PHE A 547 6.96 -14.48 17.29
C PHE A 547 7.52 -13.37 16.41
N GLY A 548 8.45 -12.56 16.92
CA GLY A 548 9.26 -11.64 16.11
C GLY A 548 10.45 -12.40 15.54
N GLY A 549 10.64 -12.38 14.21
CA GLY A 549 11.64 -13.21 13.55
C GLY A 549 12.38 -12.49 12.44
N VAL A 550 13.48 -13.11 12.01
CA VAL A 550 14.39 -12.59 10.99
C VAL A 550 14.00 -13.06 9.59
N MET A 551 14.16 -12.18 8.59
CA MET A 551 14.02 -12.49 7.18
C MET A 551 15.30 -12.08 6.43
N THR A 552 15.81 -12.95 5.55
CA THR A 552 17.01 -12.72 4.73
C THR A 552 16.91 -13.40 3.36
N ARG A 553 17.85 -13.16 2.44
CA ARG A 553 17.89 -13.84 1.14
C ARG A 553 18.61 -15.20 1.18
N SER A 554 19.40 -15.48 2.23
CA SER A 554 20.21 -16.69 2.30
C SER A 554 20.30 -17.25 3.72
N VAL A 555 20.47 -18.57 3.84
CA VAL A 555 20.61 -19.24 5.15
C VAL A 555 21.84 -18.74 5.94
N PRO A 556 23.00 -18.47 5.32
CA PRO A 556 24.12 -17.85 6.02
C PRO A 556 23.82 -16.44 6.58
N ASP A 557 23.04 -15.63 5.87
CA ASP A 557 22.65 -14.30 6.36
C ASP A 557 21.66 -14.42 7.53
N LEU A 558 20.74 -15.41 7.47
CA LEU A 558 19.86 -15.74 8.60
C LEU A 558 20.69 -16.07 9.85
N ALA A 559 21.71 -16.94 9.73
CA ALA A 559 22.59 -17.30 10.83
C ALA A 559 23.33 -16.09 11.43
N ASP A 560 23.83 -15.18 10.57
CA ASP A 560 24.51 -13.95 11.00
C ASP A 560 23.58 -13.03 11.80
N MET A 561 22.30 -12.94 11.43
CA MET A 561 21.31 -12.16 12.17
C MET A 561 20.84 -12.85 13.45
N LEU A 562 20.61 -14.17 13.44
CA LEU A 562 20.23 -14.95 14.63
C LEU A 562 21.28 -14.86 15.75
N ASN A 563 22.57 -14.78 15.39
CA ASN A 563 23.67 -14.52 16.32
C ASN A 563 23.51 -13.21 17.11
N VAL A 564 22.69 -12.27 16.63
CA VAL A 564 22.48 -10.97 17.25
C VAL A 564 21.19 -10.92 18.07
N VAL A 565 20.09 -11.44 17.53
CA VAL A 565 18.74 -11.20 18.08
C VAL A 565 18.24 -12.29 19.03
N THR A 566 18.80 -13.49 18.98
CA THR A 566 18.44 -14.59 19.88
C THR A 566 19.04 -14.39 21.27
N GLY A 567 18.46 -15.04 22.29
CA GLY A 567 19.00 -15.07 23.65
C GLY A 567 18.08 -14.48 24.73
N THR A 568 18.54 -14.52 25.98
CA THR A 568 17.72 -14.13 27.12
C THR A 568 17.45 -12.62 27.17
N ASP A 569 16.17 -12.27 27.31
CA ASP A 569 15.68 -10.95 27.71
C ASP A 569 15.10 -11.03 29.14
N PRO A 570 15.69 -10.36 30.14
CA PRO A 570 15.15 -10.31 31.49
C PRO A 570 13.72 -9.74 31.59
N ALA A 571 13.27 -8.95 30.61
CA ALA A 571 11.91 -8.41 30.56
C ALA A 571 10.89 -9.41 29.97
N ASP A 572 11.35 -10.47 29.30
CA ASP A 572 10.53 -11.56 28.77
C ASP A 572 10.96 -12.90 29.40
N PRO A 573 10.30 -13.35 30.49
CA PRO A 573 10.63 -14.59 31.17
C PRO A 573 10.55 -15.85 30.30
N THR A 574 9.86 -15.80 29.16
CA THR A 574 9.79 -16.95 28.24
C THR A 574 11.13 -17.24 27.57
N THR A 575 12.04 -16.25 27.55
CA THR A 575 13.36 -16.36 26.93
C THR A 575 14.46 -16.92 27.83
N ALA A 576 14.18 -17.18 29.11
CA ALA A 576 15.15 -17.72 30.05
C ALA A 576 15.88 -19.00 29.57
N PRO A 577 15.26 -19.92 28.81
CA PRO A 577 15.96 -21.10 28.27
C PRO A 577 16.87 -20.80 27.08
N ALA A 578 16.73 -19.66 26.40
CA ALA A 578 17.28 -19.43 25.06
C ALA A 578 18.80 -19.66 24.99
N ASP A 579 19.56 -19.15 25.97
CA ASP A 579 21.03 -19.26 25.96
C ASP A 579 21.55 -20.68 26.18
N ALA A 580 20.74 -21.56 26.80
CA ALA A 580 21.08 -22.96 26.98
C ALA A 580 20.71 -23.83 25.77
N GLU A 581 19.68 -23.41 25.02
CA GLU A 581 19.10 -24.19 23.93
C GLU A 581 19.60 -23.76 22.54
N ARG A 582 20.07 -22.52 22.37
CA ARG A 582 20.64 -22.03 21.09
C ARG A 582 22.11 -22.44 20.93
N PRO A 583 22.63 -22.56 19.70
CA PRO A 583 24.06 -22.70 19.48
C PRO A 583 24.80 -21.43 19.88
N ALA A 584 26.03 -21.57 20.38
CA ALA A 584 26.88 -20.42 20.73
C ALA A 584 27.20 -19.52 19.51
N ASP A 585 27.25 -20.12 18.32
CA ASP A 585 27.37 -19.45 17.04
C ASP A 585 26.46 -20.15 16.03
N TRP A 586 25.46 -19.46 15.52
CA TRP A 586 24.54 -19.98 14.51
C TRP A 586 25.23 -20.37 13.21
N ARG A 587 26.41 -19.82 12.88
CA ARG A 587 27.17 -20.27 11.70
C ARG A 587 27.69 -21.70 11.84
N SER A 588 27.80 -22.23 13.07
CA SER A 588 28.15 -23.64 13.28
C SER A 588 27.11 -24.62 12.73
N THR A 589 25.88 -24.14 12.48
CA THR A 589 24.79 -24.94 11.90
C THR A 589 24.91 -25.11 10.39
N LEU A 590 25.78 -24.34 9.72
CA LEU A 590 25.95 -24.34 8.25
C LEU A 590 26.75 -25.58 7.79
N ASP A 591 26.17 -26.76 8.02
CA ASP A 591 26.72 -28.06 7.70
C ASP A 591 26.12 -28.57 6.36
N PRO A 592 26.93 -28.80 5.31
CA PRO A 592 26.44 -29.34 4.05
C PRO A 592 25.85 -30.75 4.17
N ASP A 593 26.20 -31.51 5.22
CA ASP A 593 25.72 -32.87 5.45
C ASP A 593 24.52 -32.94 6.42
N ALA A 594 23.93 -31.80 6.81
CA ALA A 594 22.88 -31.75 7.84
C ALA A 594 21.62 -32.58 7.52
N LEU A 595 21.36 -32.88 6.24
CA LEU A 595 20.25 -33.74 5.79
C LEU A 595 20.60 -35.22 5.68
N LYS A 596 21.88 -35.59 5.76
CA LYS A 596 22.34 -36.98 5.55
C LYS A 596 21.79 -37.90 6.64
N GLY A 597 21.01 -38.90 6.20
CA GLY A 597 20.38 -39.88 7.07
C GLY A 597 19.19 -39.34 7.86
N LYS A 598 18.73 -38.10 7.61
CA LYS A 598 17.54 -37.54 8.25
C LYS A 598 16.27 -38.16 7.69
N ARG A 599 15.24 -38.29 8.52
CA ARG A 599 13.89 -38.71 8.15
C ARG A 599 13.00 -37.48 8.11
N ILE A 600 12.47 -37.13 6.93
CA ILE A 600 11.62 -35.95 6.76
C ILE A 600 10.19 -36.42 6.49
N GLY A 601 9.29 -36.08 7.41
CA GLY A 601 7.86 -36.38 7.31
C GLY A 601 7.19 -35.59 6.20
N TYR A 602 6.31 -36.23 5.44
CA TYR A 602 5.49 -35.64 4.38
C TYR A 602 4.04 -36.08 4.58
N ILE A 603 3.11 -35.13 4.65
CA ILE A 603 1.68 -35.39 4.88
C ILE A 603 0.93 -35.13 3.57
N PRO A 604 0.49 -36.14 2.79
CA PRO A 604 -0.06 -35.91 1.44
C PRO A 604 -1.18 -34.88 1.37
N SER A 605 -2.10 -34.88 2.34
CA SER A 605 -3.24 -33.95 2.36
C SER A 605 -2.81 -32.47 2.48
N THR A 606 -1.60 -32.17 2.97
CA THR A 606 -1.11 -30.79 3.11
C THR A 606 -0.61 -30.19 1.81
N TRP A 607 -0.59 -30.99 0.73
CA TRP A 607 -0.16 -30.64 -0.62
C TRP A 607 -1.32 -30.72 -1.63
N GLU A 608 -2.55 -30.64 -1.13
CA GLU A 608 -3.76 -30.53 -1.94
C GLU A 608 -4.14 -29.06 -2.04
N ASP A 609 -4.10 -28.50 -3.24
CA ASP A 609 -4.55 -27.12 -3.45
C ASP A 609 -6.09 -27.03 -3.38
N PRO A 610 -6.66 -26.28 -2.43
CA PRO A 610 -8.11 -26.09 -2.33
C PRO A 610 -8.75 -25.41 -3.55
N PHE A 611 -7.94 -24.76 -4.40
CA PHE A 611 -8.42 -24.09 -5.61
C PHE A 611 -8.29 -24.93 -6.89
N GLY A 612 -7.64 -26.09 -6.83
CA GLY A 612 -7.41 -26.92 -8.01
C GLY A 612 -6.45 -26.32 -9.03
N THR A 613 -5.65 -25.30 -8.67
CA THR A 613 -4.42 -24.95 -9.38
C THR A 613 -3.37 -26.01 -9.11
N THR A 614 -2.54 -26.28 -10.10
CA THR A 614 -1.49 -27.31 -9.97
C THR A 614 -0.08 -26.74 -10.07
N GLY A 615 0.13 -25.62 -10.77
CA GLY A 615 1.48 -25.09 -11.04
C GLY A 615 2.35 -24.87 -9.80
N THR A 616 1.86 -24.13 -8.81
CA THR A 616 2.63 -23.82 -7.59
C THR A 616 2.88 -25.05 -6.71
N VAL A 617 1.84 -25.85 -6.44
CA VAL A 617 1.99 -27.03 -5.57
C VAL A 617 2.82 -28.14 -6.23
N GLU A 618 2.68 -28.36 -7.55
CA GLU A 618 3.46 -29.37 -8.27
C GLU A 618 4.93 -28.95 -8.38
N ALA A 619 5.22 -27.66 -8.62
CA ALA A 619 6.58 -27.14 -8.55
C ALA A 619 7.20 -27.36 -7.15
N SER A 620 6.41 -27.13 -6.09
CA SER A 620 6.84 -27.37 -4.71
C SER A 620 7.10 -28.86 -4.43
N LYS A 621 6.23 -29.77 -4.89
CA LYS A 621 6.45 -31.23 -4.78
C LYS A 621 7.71 -31.67 -5.53
N ALA A 622 7.93 -31.15 -6.74
CA ALA A 622 9.13 -31.43 -7.52
C ALA A 622 10.42 -30.95 -6.84
N ALA A 623 10.32 -29.98 -5.92
CA ALA A 623 11.43 -29.48 -5.14
C ALA A 623 11.79 -30.37 -3.94
N LEU A 624 10.92 -31.31 -3.54
CA LEU A 624 11.21 -32.30 -2.47
C LEU A 624 12.40 -33.20 -2.80
N LYS A 625 12.70 -33.42 -4.09
CA LYS A 625 13.85 -34.24 -4.51
C LYS A 625 15.19 -33.75 -3.94
N TYR A 626 15.34 -32.44 -3.67
CA TYR A 626 16.59 -31.92 -3.13
C TYR A 626 16.80 -32.32 -1.66
N LEU A 627 15.73 -32.67 -0.93
CA LEU A 627 15.87 -33.31 0.39
C LEU A 627 16.45 -34.72 0.24
N THR A 628 15.96 -35.50 -0.73
CA THR A 628 16.44 -36.87 -0.97
C THR A 628 17.85 -36.89 -1.57
N ASP A 629 18.15 -35.96 -2.48
CA ASP A 629 19.49 -35.82 -3.08
C ASP A 629 20.54 -35.43 -2.02
N ALA A 630 20.14 -34.70 -0.97
CA ALA A 630 20.98 -34.40 0.20
C ALA A 630 21.11 -35.56 1.20
N GLY A 631 20.50 -36.71 0.90
CA GLY A 631 20.61 -37.94 1.69
C GLY A 631 19.55 -38.11 2.77
N ALA A 632 18.46 -37.33 2.75
CA ALA A 632 17.31 -37.57 3.62
C ALA A 632 16.34 -38.61 3.03
N THR A 633 15.55 -39.23 3.89
CA THR A 633 14.46 -40.14 3.51
C THR A 633 13.13 -39.44 3.75
N LEU A 634 12.26 -39.38 2.73
CA LEU A 634 10.88 -38.92 2.92
C LEU A 634 10.04 -40.03 3.55
N VAL A 635 9.31 -39.69 4.61
CA VAL A 635 8.43 -40.61 5.35
C VAL A 635 7.00 -40.09 5.25
N GLU A 636 6.12 -40.87 4.61
CA GLU A 636 4.70 -40.51 4.55
C GLU A 636 4.06 -40.59 5.94
N MET A 637 3.29 -39.55 6.29
CA MET A 637 2.55 -39.41 7.53
C MET A 637 1.06 -39.21 7.24
N GLY A 638 0.20 -39.57 8.18
CA GLY A 638 -1.26 -39.35 8.06
C GLY A 638 -2.03 -40.55 7.52
N THR A 639 -1.37 -41.71 7.38
CA THR A 639 -1.94 -42.94 6.81
C THR A 639 -2.38 -43.96 7.86
N THR A 640 -2.09 -43.74 9.15
CA THR A 640 -2.46 -44.65 10.25
C THR A 640 -3.36 -43.97 11.29
N VAL A 641 -4.12 -44.76 12.05
CA VAL A 641 -4.97 -44.26 13.15
C VAL A 641 -4.07 -43.76 14.28
N GLY A 642 -3.87 -42.44 14.37
CA GLY A 642 -2.98 -41.78 15.33
C GLY A 642 -2.13 -40.66 14.69
N ASP A 643 -1.89 -40.75 13.38
CA ASP A 643 -1.19 -39.72 12.61
C ASP A 643 -2.14 -38.57 12.24
N ALA A 644 -2.34 -37.62 13.16
CA ALA A 644 -3.03 -36.38 12.82
C ALA A 644 -2.18 -35.54 11.84
N ASN A 645 -2.83 -34.81 10.94
CA ASN A 645 -2.17 -33.86 10.02
C ASN A 645 -1.45 -32.69 10.74
N THR A 646 -1.61 -32.60 12.06
CA THR A 646 -1.04 -31.58 12.95
C THR A 646 -0.73 -32.20 14.31
N PRO A 647 0.25 -31.67 15.07
CA PRO A 647 0.46 -32.03 16.47
C PRO A 647 -0.84 -31.98 17.30
N PRO A 648 -1.08 -32.92 18.22
CA PRO A 648 -2.28 -32.91 19.04
C PRO A 648 -2.22 -31.80 20.10
N ALA A 649 -3.23 -30.93 20.11
CA ALA A 649 -3.38 -29.92 21.17
C ALA A 649 -3.68 -30.58 22.54
N PRO A 650 -3.27 -29.96 23.66
CA PRO A 650 -3.72 -30.37 24.98
C PRO A 650 -5.25 -30.43 25.07
N ALA A 651 -5.78 -31.42 25.79
CA ALA A 651 -7.23 -31.69 25.86
C ALA A 651 -8.05 -30.54 26.48
N VAL A 652 -7.43 -29.74 27.35
CA VAL A 652 -8.07 -28.60 28.01
C VAL A 652 -7.40 -27.32 27.51
N ASN A 653 -8.14 -26.53 26.74
CA ASN A 653 -7.71 -25.16 26.39
C ASN A 653 -8.04 -24.23 27.58
N PRO A 654 -7.06 -23.53 28.16
CA PRO A 654 -7.32 -22.61 29.27
C PRO A 654 -8.24 -21.45 28.87
N SER A 655 -8.98 -20.92 29.83
CA SER A 655 -9.80 -19.72 29.66
C SER A 655 -8.94 -18.46 29.52
N GLY A 656 -9.60 -17.34 29.26
CA GLY A 656 -8.97 -16.03 29.09
C GLY A 656 -8.91 -15.58 27.63
N ASN A 657 -8.78 -14.26 27.44
CA ASN A 657 -8.70 -13.65 26.11
C ASN A 657 -7.25 -13.22 25.83
N THR A 658 -6.52 -13.99 25.02
CA THR A 658 -5.11 -13.75 24.74
C THR A 658 -4.86 -12.53 23.85
N THR A 659 -5.80 -12.17 22.99
CA THR A 659 -5.73 -10.93 22.19
C THR A 659 -5.84 -9.70 23.09
N GLN A 660 -6.89 -9.66 23.93
CA GLN A 660 -7.08 -8.59 24.91
C GLN A 660 -5.85 -8.47 25.81
N GLU A 661 -5.38 -9.59 26.36
CA GLU A 661 -4.26 -9.58 27.31
C GLU A 661 -2.97 -9.08 26.65
N GLY A 662 -2.66 -9.51 25.42
CA GLY A 662 -1.48 -9.04 24.69
C GLY A 662 -1.52 -7.54 24.43
N TRP A 663 -2.66 -7.02 23.96
CA TRP A 663 -2.81 -5.59 23.67
C TRP A 663 -2.73 -4.75 24.95
N MET A 664 -3.36 -5.22 26.04
CA MET A 664 -3.29 -4.54 27.33
C MET A 664 -1.88 -4.53 27.91
N GLN A 665 -1.12 -5.63 27.81
CA GLN A 665 0.28 -5.65 28.24
C GLN A 665 1.14 -4.66 27.44
N TYR A 666 0.92 -4.56 26.14
CA TYR A 666 1.60 -3.58 25.30
C TYR A 666 1.24 -2.14 25.68
N ILE A 667 -0.05 -1.85 25.92
CA ILE A 667 -0.51 -0.52 26.36
C ILE A 667 0.10 -0.17 27.74
N ASP A 668 0.08 -1.10 28.69
CA ASP A 668 0.66 -0.90 30.03
C ASP A 668 2.17 -0.64 29.99
N ALA A 669 2.88 -1.26 29.04
CA ALA A 669 4.31 -1.06 28.84
C ALA A 669 4.65 0.34 28.27
N HIS A 670 3.65 1.09 27.79
CA HIS A 670 3.79 2.37 27.12
C HIS A 670 2.99 3.49 27.81
N PRO A 671 3.29 3.85 29.08
CA PRO A 671 2.64 4.98 29.74
C PRO A 671 2.81 6.31 28.98
N GLU A 672 3.84 6.42 28.14
CA GLU A 672 4.05 7.56 27.24
C GLU A 672 2.97 7.76 26.18
N LEU A 673 2.11 6.77 25.89
CA LEU A 673 0.95 6.97 25.02
C LEU A 673 0.09 8.13 25.53
N ALA A 674 -0.20 8.14 26.84
CA ALA A 674 -0.96 9.23 27.46
C ALA A 674 -0.15 10.55 27.48
N GLU A 675 1.16 10.49 27.73
CA GLU A 675 2.03 11.67 27.71
C GLU A 675 2.09 12.35 26.33
N GLN A 676 1.95 11.56 25.27
CA GLN A 676 1.94 12.02 23.87
C GLN A 676 0.53 12.32 23.34
N GLY A 677 -0.50 12.23 24.19
CA GLY A 677 -1.87 12.60 23.85
C GLY A 677 -2.71 11.52 23.17
N PHE A 678 -2.29 10.26 23.20
CA PHE A 678 -3.10 9.14 22.72
C PHE A 678 -4.14 8.73 23.77
N ASP A 679 -5.41 8.69 23.37
CA ASP A 679 -6.51 8.19 24.22
C ASP A 679 -6.74 6.69 23.98
N ILE A 680 -5.72 5.89 24.28
CA ILE A 680 -5.74 4.42 24.14
C ILE A 680 -5.56 3.84 25.52
N LYS A 681 -6.64 3.34 26.11
CA LYS A 681 -6.68 2.81 27.49
C LYS A 681 -7.06 1.33 27.53
N SER A 682 -7.54 0.80 26.42
CA SER A 682 -8.03 -0.55 26.29
C SER A 682 -7.81 -1.12 24.90
N ALA A 683 -7.87 -2.45 24.77
CA ALA A 683 -7.85 -3.09 23.45
C ALA A 683 -9.06 -2.70 22.57
N VAL A 684 -10.19 -2.28 23.17
CA VAL A 684 -11.35 -1.78 22.42
C VAL A 684 -11.01 -0.46 21.72
N ASP A 685 -10.25 0.43 22.37
CA ASP A 685 -9.84 1.71 21.75
C ASP A 685 -9.01 1.49 20.48
N VAL A 686 -8.29 0.36 20.40
CA VAL A 686 -7.55 -0.06 19.22
C VAL A 686 -8.45 -0.74 18.20
N SER A 687 -9.20 -1.78 18.60
CA SER A 687 -9.95 -2.63 17.66
C SER A 687 -11.13 -1.91 17.02
N CYS A 688 -11.72 -0.96 17.76
CA CYS A 688 -12.84 -0.13 17.36
C CYS A 688 -12.44 1.29 16.91
N SER A 689 -11.15 1.57 16.80
CA SER A 689 -10.67 2.85 16.29
C SER A 689 -11.25 3.11 14.90
N GLN A 690 -11.88 4.28 14.76
CA GLN A 690 -12.42 4.73 13.47
C GLN A 690 -11.34 5.32 12.55
N LYS A 691 -10.08 5.29 12.99
CA LYS A 691 -8.89 5.67 12.21
C LYS A 691 -8.28 4.51 11.42
N LYS A 692 -8.82 3.29 11.57
CA LYS A 692 -8.43 2.12 10.78
C LYS A 692 -8.72 2.30 9.30
N VAL A 693 -8.05 1.54 8.43
CA VAL A 693 -8.45 1.49 7.02
C VAL A 693 -9.89 0.99 6.92
N GLU A 694 -10.68 1.57 6.01
CA GLU A 694 -12.12 1.33 5.90
C GLU A 694 -12.45 -0.17 5.83
N TYR A 695 -11.59 -0.95 5.18
CA TYR A 695 -11.76 -2.39 4.94
C TYR A 695 -11.90 -3.22 6.20
N VAL A 696 -11.26 -2.82 7.30
CA VAL A 696 -11.22 -3.57 8.56
C VAL A 696 -11.78 -2.77 9.73
N ARG A 697 -12.42 -1.63 9.43
CA ARG A 697 -13.06 -0.77 10.40
C ARG A 697 -14.40 -1.38 10.82
N GLN A 698 -14.60 -1.49 12.14
CA GLN A 698 -15.87 -1.96 12.69
C GLN A 698 -16.91 -0.83 12.67
N ASP A 699 -18.17 -1.21 12.44
CA ASP A 699 -19.30 -0.30 12.58
C ASP A 699 -19.34 0.25 14.02
N PRO A 700 -19.48 1.57 14.24
CA PRO A 700 -19.51 2.15 15.58
C PRO A 700 -20.55 1.52 16.53
N SER A 701 -21.68 1.01 16.01
CA SER A 701 -22.69 0.33 16.83
C SER A 701 -22.21 -1.01 17.39
N ALA A 702 -21.28 -1.69 16.70
CA ALA A 702 -20.64 -2.91 17.21
C ALA A 702 -19.61 -2.63 18.32
N CYS A 703 -19.23 -1.36 18.50
CA CYS A 703 -18.16 -0.92 19.39
C CYS A 703 -18.64 -0.45 20.77
N ALA A 704 -19.96 -0.45 21.03
CA ALA A 704 -20.53 -0.14 22.33
C ALA A 704 -20.47 -1.35 23.31
N VAL A 705 -19.32 -2.00 23.40
CA VAL A 705 -19.07 -3.18 24.25
C VAL A 705 -18.01 -2.89 25.30
N ALA A 706 -18.21 -3.42 26.50
CA ALA A 706 -17.18 -3.34 27.55
C ALA A 706 -15.94 -4.15 27.15
N PRO A 707 -14.71 -3.64 27.37
CA PRO A 707 -13.50 -4.42 27.14
C PRO A 707 -13.53 -5.75 27.92
N ALA A 708 -12.97 -6.80 27.33
CA ALA A 708 -12.79 -8.06 28.04
C ALA A 708 -11.88 -7.85 29.27
N PRO A 709 -12.12 -8.56 30.39
CA PRO A 709 -11.27 -8.46 31.57
C PRO A 709 -9.85 -8.96 31.27
N ARG A 710 -8.89 -8.49 32.06
CA ARG A 710 -7.52 -9.02 32.09
C ARG A 710 -7.53 -10.49 32.52
N MET A 711 -6.58 -11.26 31.98
CA MET A 711 -6.39 -12.65 32.41
C MET A 711 -5.92 -12.69 33.86
N THR A 712 -6.44 -13.63 34.66
CA THR A 712 -5.96 -13.81 36.05
C THR A 712 -4.58 -14.45 36.08
N ALA A 713 -3.88 -14.37 37.21
CA ALA A 713 -2.57 -15.03 37.37
C ALA A 713 -2.64 -16.55 37.12
N GLU A 714 -3.76 -17.17 37.50
CA GLU A 714 -4.05 -18.58 37.24
C GLU A 714 -4.23 -18.85 35.74
N GLU A 715 -4.97 -18.01 35.01
CA GLU A 715 -5.16 -18.13 33.57
C GLU A 715 -3.84 -17.93 32.80
N LEU A 716 -3.04 -16.93 33.19
CA LEU A 716 -1.71 -16.69 32.61
C LEU A 716 -0.80 -17.91 32.83
N THR A 717 -0.82 -18.50 34.02
CA THR A 717 -0.04 -19.70 34.36
C THR A 717 -0.54 -20.92 33.59
N ALA A 718 -1.86 -21.12 33.54
CA ALA A 718 -2.49 -22.21 32.79
C ALA A 718 -2.17 -22.12 31.29
N ARG A 719 -2.13 -20.91 30.72
CA ARG A 719 -1.73 -20.69 29.32
C ARG A 719 -0.27 -21.06 29.07
N ARG A 720 0.66 -20.68 29.95
CA ARG A 720 2.07 -21.12 29.84
C ARG A 720 2.20 -22.64 29.91
N ASN A 721 1.52 -23.28 30.86
CA ASN A 721 1.51 -24.74 30.99
C ASN A 721 0.90 -25.43 29.76
N TYR A 722 -0.18 -24.87 29.21
CA TYR A 722 -0.78 -25.34 27.96
C TYR A 722 0.23 -25.31 26.81
N ARG A 723 1.00 -24.21 26.65
CA ARG A 723 2.05 -24.12 25.62
C ARG A 723 3.15 -25.16 25.83
N LEU A 724 3.63 -25.35 27.05
CA LEU A 724 4.64 -26.38 27.37
C LEU A 724 4.14 -27.80 27.07
N GLN A 725 2.89 -28.11 27.45
CA GLN A 725 2.29 -29.41 27.13
C GLN A 725 2.12 -29.60 25.63
N TYR A 726 1.76 -28.56 24.89
CA TYR A 726 1.60 -28.65 23.44
C TYR A 726 2.96 -28.90 22.73
N LYS A 727 4.06 -28.28 23.19
CA LYS A 727 5.43 -28.62 22.73
C LYS A 727 5.76 -30.10 22.99
N ALA A 728 5.43 -30.63 24.16
CA ALA A 728 5.64 -32.04 24.50
C ALA A 728 4.82 -32.98 23.61
N ASN A 729 3.55 -32.65 23.35
CA ASN A 729 2.70 -33.39 22.43
C ASN A 729 3.26 -33.41 21.00
N ALA A 730 3.77 -32.26 20.52
CA ALA A 730 4.39 -32.16 19.20
C ALA A 730 5.67 -33.00 19.11
N LYS A 731 6.48 -33.05 20.17
CA LYS A 731 7.63 -33.94 20.25
C LYS A 731 7.22 -35.40 20.12
N THR A 732 6.22 -35.85 20.89
CA THR A 732 5.71 -37.23 20.80
C THR A 732 5.20 -37.53 19.39
N TRP A 733 4.43 -36.60 18.79
CA TRP A 733 3.92 -36.75 17.43
C TRP A 733 5.04 -36.92 16.39
N LEU A 734 6.13 -36.17 16.48
CA LEU A 734 7.31 -36.32 15.62
C LEU A 734 8.06 -37.63 15.89
N ASP A 735 8.21 -38.02 17.16
CA ASP A 735 8.99 -39.20 17.57
C ASP A 735 8.29 -40.53 17.25
N THR A 736 6.97 -40.52 17.12
CA THR A 736 6.18 -41.72 16.77
C THR A 736 5.66 -41.71 15.34
N ALA A 737 5.98 -40.69 14.55
CA ALA A 737 5.51 -40.54 13.18
C ALA A 737 5.95 -41.69 12.25
N GLY A 738 5.12 -41.95 11.25
CA GLY A 738 5.37 -42.93 10.20
C GLY A 738 4.84 -44.33 10.53
N ALA A 739 4.55 -45.13 9.51
CA ALA A 739 3.98 -46.46 9.68
C ALA A 739 4.86 -47.44 10.48
N ASP A 740 6.18 -47.16 10.56
CA ASP A 740 7.15 -47.93 11.32
C ASP A 740 7.30 -47.46 12.79
N ASN A 741 6.62 -46.37 13.18
CA ASN A 741 6.77 -45.68 14.47
C ASN A 741 8.22 -45.32 14.83
N GLN A 742 9.08 -45.10 13.82
CA GLN A 742 10.48 -44.70 14.06
C GLN A 742 10.68 -43.18 14.11
N GLY A 743 9.60 -42.42 13.93
CA GLY A 743 9.62 -40.97 14.00
C GLY A 743 10.26 -40.31 12.78
N VAL A 744 10.26 -38.98 12.80
CA VAL A 744 10.88 -38.12 11.79
C VAL A 744 11.66 -37.00 12.46
N ASP A 745 12.74 -36.54 11.84
CA ASP A 745 13.56 -35.42 12.33
C ASP A 745 12.84 -34.08 12.16
N ALA A 746 12.12 -33.90 11.04
CA ALA A 746 11.31 -32.73 10.74
C ALA A 746 10.13 -33.11 9.82
N VAL A 747 9.15 -32.22 9.63
CA VAL A 747 8.04 -32.39 8.67
C VAL A 747 8.09 -31.28 7.63
N VAL A 748 8.01 -31.65 6.36
CA VAL A 748 8.01 -30.70 5.23
C VAL A 748 6.59 -30.30 4.83
N TYR A 749 6.40 -28.99 4.64
CA TYR A 749 5.18 -28.38 4.14
C TYR A 749 5.49 -27.48 2.93
N PRO A 750 4.53 -27.29 2.00
CA PRO A 750 4.68 -26.28 0.96
C PRO A 750 4.64 -24.87 1.58
N GLY A 751 5.34 -23.92 0.97
CA GLY A 751 5.20 -22.49 1.30
C GLY A 751 3.82 -21.97 0.91
N LEU A 752 3.46 -22.14 -0.36
CA LEU A 752 2.14 -21.81 -0.92
C LEU A 752 1.61 -22.99 -1.73
N LEU A 753 0.29 -23.12 -1.86
CA LEU A 753 -0.36 -24.17 -2.65
C LEU A 753 -0.77 -23.69 -4.04
N SER A 754 -1.05 -22.40 -4.19
CA SER A 754 -1.43 -21.81 -5.47
C SER A 754 -0.69 -20.51 -5.74
N ASP A 755 -0.94 -19.98 -6.93
CA ASP A 755 -0.48 -18.66 -7.35
C ASP A 755 -1.08 -17.56 -6.48
N ILE A 756 -0.29 -16.50 -6.25
CA ILE A 756 -0.67 -15.36 -5.41
C ILE A 756 -1.73 -14.53 -6.11
N SER A 757 -2.69 -14.02 -5.33
CA SER A 757 -3.77 -13.15 -5.81
C SER A 757 -3.31 -11.73 -6.15
N LEU A 758 -4.13 -11.00 -6.91
CA LEU A 758 -3.92 -9.59 -7.21
C LEU A 758 -4.21 -8.69 -6.00
N ASN A 759 -3.57 -7.51 -5.96
CA ASN A 759 -3.70 -6.54 -4.87
C ASN A 759 -4.98 -5.69 -4.91
N ASP A 760 -5.73 -5.75 -6.01
CA ASP A 760 -6.89 -4.89 -6.21
C ASP A 760 -8.22 -5.53 -5.77
N GLY A 761 -8.19 -6.81 -5.37
CA GLY A 761 -9.29 -7.49 -4.70
C GLY A 761 -9.43 -7.11 -3.22
N GLY A 762 -10.66 -7.16 -2.70
CA GLY A 762 -11.01 -6.81 -1.33
C GLY A 762 -11.72 -7.89 -0.51
N GLY A 763 -11.74 -9.10 -1.01
CA GLY A 763 -12.48 -10.21 -0.44
C GLY A 763 -11.85 -10.73 0.85
N GLY A 764 -12.67 -11.15 1.81
CA GLY A 764 -12.21 -11.94 2.97
C GLY A 764 -11.71 -13.34 2.62
N LYS A 765 -11.71 -13.71 1.33
CA LYS A 765 -11.17 -14.94 0.78
C LYS A 765 -9.92 -14.63 -0.01
N ALA A 766 -8.80 -15.24 0.37
CA ALA A 766 -7.60 -15.29 -0.46
C ALA A 766 -7.97 -15.95 -1.79
N SER A 767 -7.60 -15.35 -2.92
CA SER A 767 -7.59 -16.07 -4.20
C SER A 767 -6.35 -16.97 -4.33
N PHE A 768 -5.79 -17.42 -3.20
CA PHE A 768 -4.65 -18.31 -3.19
C PHE A 768 -4.70 -19.33 -2.06
N GLY A 769 -4.29 -20.56 -2.38
CA GLY A 769 -4.19 -21.71 -1.51
C GLY A 769 -2.96 -21.61 -0.65
N ARG A 770 -3.16 -21.78 0.64
CA ARG A 770 -2.09 -21.97 1.61
C ARG A 770 -2.55 -22.92 2.70
N ARG A 771 -1.59 -23.58 3.32
CA ARG A 771 -1.83 -24.35 4.54
C ARG A 771 -0.82 -23.92 5.58
N ASP A 772 -1.32 -23.24 6.61
CA ASP A 772 -0.47 -22.78 7.69
C ASP A 772 0.23 -23.98 8.33
N THR A 773 1.57 -23.89 8.41
CA THR A 773 2.33 -24.86 9.20
C THR A 773 1.82 -24.80 10.64
N PRO A 774 1.59 -25.95 11.30
CA PRO A 774 0.95 -25.94 12.59
C PRO A 774 1.83 -25.36 13.69
N GLY A 775 3.10 -25.01 13.43
CA GLY A 775 4.09 -24.63 14.43
C GLY A 775 3.65 -23.53 15.39
N ALA A 776 2.89 -22.53 14.93
CA ALA A 776 2.41 -21.42 15.76
C ALA A 776 1.62 -21.86 16.99
N GLY A 777 0.76 -22.87 16.83
CA GLY A 777 -0.10 -23.41 17.89
C GLY A 777 0.62 -24.09 19.06
N PRO A 778 1.62 -24.96 18.83
CA PRO A 778 2.46 -25.54 19.88
C PRO A 778 3.66 -24.68 20.28
N GLY A 779 4.12 -23.72 19.46
CA GLY A 779 5.29 -22.92 19.83
C GLY A 779 6.64 -23.51 19.41
N ILE A 780 6.66 -24.32 18.35
CA ILE A 780 7.84 -25.07 17.88
C ILE A 780 8.39 -24.48 16.56
N PRO A 781 9.67 -24.70 16.22
CA PRO A 781 10.31 -23.94 15.17
C PRO A 781 9.90 -24.38 13.77
N THR A 782 9.88 -23.42 12.86
CA THR A 782 9.66 -23.62 11.43
C THR A 782 10.64 -22.75 10.66
N VAL A 783 11.52 -23.38 9.90
CA VAL A 783 12.38 -22.67 8.93
C VAL A 783 11.74 -22.72 7.56
N VAL A 784 11.77 -21.59 6.87
CA VAL A 784 11.21 -21.40 5.53
C VAL A 784 12.36 -21.02 4.62
N PHE A 785 12.46 -21.63 3.44
CA PHE A 785 13.56 -21.39 2.51
C PHE A 785 13.15 -21.53 1.04
N PRO A 786 13.83 -20.82 0.12
CA PRO A 786 13.56 -20.90 -1.31
C PRO A 786 13.71 -22.29 -1.91
N ALA A 787 12.82 -22.59 -2.84
CA ALA A 787 12.75 -23.86 -3.57
C ALA A 787 12.54 -23.66 -5.09
N GLY A 788 12.85 -22.46 -5.59
CA GLY A 788 12.81 -22.10 -7.00
C GLY A 788 11.59 -21.27 -7.37
N VAL A 789 11.06 -21.51 -8.56
CA VAL A 789 9.88 -20.82 -9.12
C VAL A 789 8.93 -21.83 -9.75
N ASN A 790 7.64 -21.46 -9.85
CA ASN A 790 6.67 -22.15 -10.68
C ASN A 790 6.81 -21.73 -12.17
N ASP A 791 5.96 -22.30 -13.04
CA ASP A 791 5.98 -22.03 -14.48
C ASP A 791 5.63 -20.58 -14.85
N ASN A 792 4.96 -19.86 -13.94
CA ASN A 792 4.59 -18.44 -14.10
C ASN A 792 5.68 -17.49 -13.54
N GLY A 793 6.85 -18.01 -13.16
CA GLY A 793 7.96 -17.23 -12.60
C GLY A 793 7.76 -16.77 -11.15
N GLN A 794 6.70 -17.24 -10.47
CA GLN A 794 6.46 -16.92 -9.08
C GLN A 794 7.39 -17.74 -8.17
N PRO A 795 8.06 -17.12 -7.18
CA PRO A 795 8.84 -17.87 -6.21
C PRO A 795 8.01 -18.90 -5.44
N ILE A 796 8.64 -20.02 -5.15
CA ILE A 796 8.12 -21.06 -4.25
C ILE A 796 9.13 -21.32 -3.14
N ASN A 797 8.62 -21.60 -1.96
CA ASN A 797 9.41 -21.98 -0.79
C ASN A 797 8.93 -23.32 -0.23
N LEU A 798 9.78 -23.97 0.54
CA LEU A 798 9.41 -25.07 1.43
C LEU A 798 9.55 -24.63 2.89
N GLN A 799 8.86 -25.35 3.78
CA GLN A 799 8.93 -25.14 5.22
C GLN A 799 9.30 -26.44 5.91
N LEU A 800 10.21 -26.42 6.87
CA LEU A 800 10.52 -27.55 7.74
C LEU A 800 10.12 -27.22 9.18
N LEU A 801 9.23 -28.04 9.73
CA LEU A 801 8.75 -27.98 11.11
C LEU A 801 9.52 -28.98 11.97
N GLY A 802 10.05 -28.54 13.12
CA GLY A 802 10.84 -29.37 14.04
C GLY A 802 10.24 -29.43 15.46
N ARG A 803 10.98 -30.06 16.38
CA ARG A 803 10.65 -30.06 17.82
C ARG A 803 11.03 -28.71 18.43
N ALA A 804 10.45 -28.38 19.58
CA ALA A 804 10.96 -27.29 20.40
C ALA A 804 12.49 -27.46 20.61
N TRP A 805 13.24 -26.41 20.33
CA TRP A 805 14.70 -26.31 20.44
C TRP A 805 15.50 -27.15 19.42
N ASP A 806 14.87 -27.62 18.34
CA ASP A 806 15.56 -28.14 17.14
C ASP A 806 15.86 -27.02 16.12
N ASP A 807 15.76 -25.75 16.53
CA ASP A 807 15.90 -24.57 15.68
C ASP A 807 17.20 -24.58 14.85
N ASP A 808 18.32 -24.94 15.48
CA ASP A 808 19.65 -25.05 14.88
C ASP A 808 19.73 -26.16 13.83
N LYS A 809 19.16 -27.33 14.12
CA LYS A 809 19.08 -28.46 13.19
C LYS A 809 18.27 -28.10 11.96
N LEU A 810 17.15 -27.38 12.13
CA LEU A 810 16.33 -26.93 11.01
C LEU A 810 17.09 -25.95 10.11
N VAL A 811 17.80 -24.98 10.69
CA VAL A 811 18.65 -24.05 9.92
C VAL A 811 19.72 -24.82 9.14
N GLY A 812 20.37 -25.81 9.75
CA GLY A 812 21.32 -26.68 9.06
C GLY A 812 20.69 -27.49 7.92
N MET A 813 19.51 -28.09 8.13
CA MET A 813 18.80 -28.81 7.08
C MET A 813 18.43 -27.90 5.90
N ALA A 814 17.96 -26.68 6.17
CA ALA A 814 17.68 -25.68 5.14
C ALA A 814 18.95 -25.28 4.38
N TYR A 815 20.09 -25.16 5.06
CA TYR A 815 21.38 -24.88 4.42
C TYR A 815 21.81 -26.01 3.47
N ALA A 816 21.81 -27.27 3.94
CA ALA A 816 22.13 -28.43 3.11
C ALA A 816 21.22 -28.54 1.87
N TYR A 817 19.92 -28.27 2.02
CA TYR A 817 18.99 -28.17 0.91
C TYR A 817 19.40 -27.07 -0.08
N SER A 818 19.65 -25.85 0.43
CA SER A 818 19.93 -24.68 -0.40
C SER A 818 21.14 -24.90 -1.31
N LEU A 819 22.19 -25.58 -0.83
CA LEU A 819 23.37 -25.87 -1.64
C LEU A 819 23.06 -26.69 -2.90
N LEU A 820 22.16 -27.68 -2.79
CA LEU A 820 21.75 -28.49 -3.94
C LEU A 820 20.79 -27.74 -4.86
N ALA A 821 19.82 -27.04 -4.28
CA ALA A 821 18.85 -26.25 -5.02
C ALA A 821 19.54 -25.11 -5.80
N ASP A 822 20.45 -24.37 -5.17
CA ASP A 822 21.23 -23.29 -5.80
C ASP A 822 22.13 -23.82 -6.91
N LYS A 823 22.81 -24.97 -6.69
CA LYS A 823 23.61 -25.63 -7.73
C LYS A 823 22.77 -26.01 -8.96
N ALA A 824 21.49 -26.31 -8.76
CA ALA A 824 20.54 -26.59 -9.84
C ALA A 824 19.87 -25.33 -10.44
N GLY A 825 20.18 -24.13 -9.93
CA GLY A 825 19.49 -22.89 -10.31
C GLY A 825 18.02 -22.84 -9.87
N LYS A 826 17.69 -23.57 -8.81
CA LYS A 826 16.33 -23.76 -8.27
C LYS A 826 16.25 -23.44 -6.76
N GLY A 827 17.21 -22.71 -6.20
CA GLY A 827 17.15 -22.23 -4.82
C GLY A 827 16.63 -20.79 -4.77
N HIS A 828 17.42 -19.86 -4.22
CA HIS A 828 17.04 -18.44 -4.19
C HIS A 828 16.98 -17.85 -5.60
N VAL A 829 16.00 -16.98 -5.86
CA VAL A 829 15.86 -16.23 -7.12
C VAL A 829 15.76 -14.73 -6.86
N ALA A 830 16.36 -13.93 -7.74
CA ALA A 830 16.36 -12.48 -7.67
C ALA A 830 15.19 -11.87 -8.46
N ALA A 831 14.56 -10.82 -7.94
CA ALA A 831 13.51 -10.11 -8.67
C ALA A 831 14.10 -9.22 -9.79
N THR A 832 13.47 -9.21 -10.96
CA THR A 832 13.89 -8.39 -12.12
C THR A 832 13.23 -7.01 -12.17
N THR A 833 12.26 -6.77 -11.30
CA THR A 833 11.39 -5.58 -11.25
C THR A 833 12.07 -4.36 -10.60
N ALA A 834 13.22 -4.57 -9.96
CA ALA A 834 14.05 -3.55 -9.32
C ALA A 834 15.53 -3.73 -9.74
N PRO A 835 15.87 -3.47 -11.02
CA PRO A 835 17.22 -3.73 -11.54
C PRO A 835 18.31 -2.91 -10.81
N ALA A 836 19.58 -3.20 -11.07
CA ALA A 836 20.67 -2.39 -10.55
C ALA A 836 20.57 -0.94 -11.06
N LEU A 837 20.85 0.03 -10.19
CA LEU A 837 20.89 1.44 -10.58
C LEU A 837 22.20 1.75 -11.27
N LYS A 838 22.15 2.60 -12.30
CA LYS A 838 23.37 3.07 -12.96
C LYS A 838 24.11 4.04 -12.04
N TYR A 839 25.37 3.74 -11.72
CA TYR A 839 26.22 4.69 -11.00
C TYR A 839 26.50 5.93 -11.86
N VAL A 840 26.30 7.11 -11.26
CA VAL A 840 26.66 8.40 -11.84
C VAL A 840 27.59 9.13 -10.89
N ASN A 841 28.79 9.45 -11.38
CA ASN A 841 29.78 10.25 -10.64
C ASN A 841 29.68 11.74 -10.99
N GLU A 842 28.48 12.21 -11.34
CA GLU A 842 28.23 13.60 -11.69
C GLU A 842 27.56 14.30 -10.52
N THR A 843 28.29 15.24 -9.91
CA THR A 843 27.74 16.16 -8.92
C THR A 843 26.93 17.21 -9.66
N SER A 844 25.61 17.04 -9.72
CA SER A 844 24.71 18.14 -10.13
C SER A 844 24.62 19.15 -8.98
N GLY A 845 25.47 20.17 -9.03
CA GLY A 845 25.37 21.34 -8.17
C GLY A 845 24.34 22.31 -8.74
N GLY A 846 23.07 22.16 -8.34
CA GLY A 846 22.07 23.21 -8.57
C GLY A 846 22.38 24.42 -7.68
N VAL A 847 22.67 25.57 -8.27
CA VAL A 847 22.61 26.86 -7.56
C VAL A 847 21.15 27.29 -7.48
N GLY A 848 20.59 27.28 -6.27
CA GLY A 848 19.26 27.79 -5.98
C GLY A 848 19.32 28.93 -4.96
N GLY A 849 18.42 29.89 -5.09
CA GLY A 849 18.21 30.96 -4.10
C GLY A 849 16.76 30.96 -3.64
N THR A 850 16.52 31.08 -2.33
CA THR A 850 15.18 31.27 -1.78
C THR A 850 14.87 32.76 -1.74
N VAL A 851 13.71 33.16 -2.29
CA VAL A 851 13.17 34.51 -2.11
C VAL A 851 12.15 34.45 -0.97
N PRO A 852 12.39 35.08 0.19
CA PRO A 852 11.43 35.09 1.29
C PRO A 852 10.17 35.91 0.92
N ALA A 853 9.01 35.49 1.44
CA ALA A 853 7.77 36.23 1.27
C ALA A 853 7.94 37.67 1.80
N THR A 854 7.86 38.65 0.92
CA THR A 854 8.08 40.06 1.23
C THR A 854 6.89 40.87 0.75
N LEU A 855 6.23 41.60 1.66
CA LEU A 855 5.32 42.71 1.37
C LEU A 855 5.91 43.96 2.03
N SER A 856 6.19 44.99 1.25
CA SER A 856 6.71 46.26 1.74
C SER A 856 5.97 47.42 1.08
N LEU A 857 5.49 48.36 1.90
CA LEU A 857 4.82 49.58 1.50
C LEU A 857 5.55 50.77 2.11
N THR A 858 6.02 51.69 1.27
CA THR A 858 6.57 52.99 1.70
C THR A 858 5.74 54.12 1.09
N LEU A 859 5.14 54.96 1.93
CA LEU A 859 4.41 56.16 1.50
C LEU A 859 5.36 57.34 1.32
N GLY A 860 5.11 58.16 0.30
CA GLY A 860 5.80 59.41 0.03
C GLY A 860 5.40 60.52 1.02
N ALA A 861 5.86 61.74 0.75
CA ALA A 861 5.54 62.89 1.58
C ALA A 861 4.01 63.12 1.63
N PRO A 862 3.44 63.59 2.76
CA PRO A 862 2.01 63.88 2.86
C PRO A 862 1.54 64.85 1.77
N ALA A 863 0.45 64.49 1.10
CA ALA A 863 -0.15 65.34 0.07
C ALA A 863 -0.76 66.61 0.71
N THR A 864 -0.54 67.77 0.08
CA THR A 864 -1.03 69.05 0.57
C THR A 864 -1.90 69.71 -0.50
N PHE A 865 -3.14 70.06 -0.15
CA PHE A 865 -4.00 70.85 -1.03
C PHE A 865 -3.55 72.31 -1.08
N ALA A 866 -3.87 72.98 -2.19
CA ALA A 866 -3.82 74.44 -2.22
C ALA A 866 -4.82 75.05 -1.20
N PRO A 867 -4.62 76.29 -0.73
CA PRO A 867 -5.54 76.94 0.19
C PRO A 867 -6.99 76.96 -0.32
N PHE A 868 -7.94 76.57 0.55
CA PHE A 868 -9.36 76.58 0.21
C PHE A 868 -9.91 78.00 0.20
N ALA A 869 -10.42 78.45 -0.94
CA ALA A 869 -11.06 79.74 -1.14
C ALA A 869 -12.55 79.68 -0.71
N PRO A 870 -13.01 80.54 0.22
CA PRO A 870 -14.42 80.63 0.58
C PRO A 870 -15.25 81.28 -0.53
N GLY A 871 -16.54 80.93 -0.62
CA GLY A 871 -17.48 81.62 -1.51
C GLY A 871 -17.40 81.24 -2.98
N VAL A 872 -16.71 80.15 -3.34
CA VAL A 872 -16.60 79.65 -4.72
C VAL A 872 -16.71 78.13 -4.75
N ASP A 873 -17.49 77.60 -5.69
CA ASP A 873 -17.53 76.16 -5.97
C ASP A 873 -16.21 75.74 -6.61
N ARG A 874 -15.41 74.95 -5.90
CA ARG A 874 -14.10 74.53 -6.41
C ARG A 874 -13.71 73.14 -5.93
N GLU A 875 -13.12 72.41 -6.84
CA GLU A 875 -12.46 71.14 -6.58
C GLU A 875 -10.96 71.36 -6.36
N TYR A 876 -10.43 70.76 -5.30
CA TYR A 876 -9.03 70.77 -4.94
C TYR A 876 -8.49 69.36 -5.06
N THR A 877 -7.33 69.22 -5.70
CA THR A 877 -6.64 67.94 -5.88
C THR A 877 -5.25 68.00 -5.28
N ALA A 878 -4.78 66.90 -4.71
CA ALA A 878 -3.41 66.70 -4.26
C ALA A 878 -3.02 65.24 -4.51
N SER A 879 -1.73 64.91 -4.52
CA SER A 879 -1.28 63.53 -4.67
C SER A 879 -0.02 63.24 -3.88
N THR A 880 0.21 61.95 -3.61
CA THR A 880 1.48 61.40 -3.15
C THR A 880 1.72 60.05 -3.83
N ASP A 881 2.91 59.50 -3.69
CA ASP A 881 3.25 58.19 -4.23
C ASP A 881 3.43 57.16 -3.12
N ALA A 882 3.10 55.91 -3.40
CA ALA A 882 3.49 54.73 -2.65
C ALA A 882 4.51 53.92 -3.43
N THR A 883 5.50 53.34 -2.75
CA THR A 883 6.47 52.41 -3.33
C THR A 883 6.23 51.02 -2.76
N ILE A 884 6.10 50.03 -3.65
CA ILE A 884 5.62 48.69 -3.33
C ILE A 884 6.66 47.64 -3.71
N VAL A 885 6.93 46.72 -2.78
CA VAL A 885 7.63 45.46 -3.04
C VAL A 885 6.72 44.33 -2.61
N SER A 886 6.43 43.40 -3.53
CA SER A 886 5.68 42.18 -3.27
C SER A 886 6.33 41.01 -3.99
N THR A 887 6.61 39.94 -3.28
CA THR A 887 6.98 38.65 -3.89
C THR A 887 5.76 37.77 -4.18
N ALA A 888 4.56 38.19 -3.78
CA ALA A 888 3.31 37.49 -4.03
C ALA A 888 2.75 37.80 -5.42
N GLY A 889 2.01 36.85 -5.99
CA GLY A 889 1.39 36.96 -7.32
C GLY A 889 0.05 37.72 -7.35
N ASP A 890 -0.41 38.26 -6.22
CA ASP A 890 -1.77 38.77 -6.05
C ASP A 890 -1.87 39.90 -5.00
N ALA A 891 -0.92 40.85 -5.02
CA ALA A 891 -0.92 41.95 -4.05
C ALA A 891 -1.93 43.06 -4.39
N ALA A 892 -2.56 43.65 -3.38
CA ALA A 892 -3.48 44.78 -3.49
C ALA A 892 -3.17 45.86 -2.43
N LEU A 893 -3.22 47.13 -2.84
CA LEU A 893 -3.08 48.30 -1.97
C LEU A 893 -4.46 48.93 -1.75
N THR A 894 -4.88 49.01 -0.50
CA THR A 894 -6.19 49.55 -0.08
C THR A 894 -6.01 50.70 0.90
N VAL A 895 -7.07 51.50 1.10
CA VAL A 895 -7.11 52.62 2.04
C VAL A 895 -8.33 52.50 2.96
N SER A 896 -8.17 52.85 4.23
CA SER A 896 -9.28 53.00 5.18
C SER A 896 -10.30 54.05 4.73
N ASP A 897 -11.54 53.96 5.21
CA ASP A 897 -12.58 54.97 4.92
C ASP A 897 -12.05 56.40 5.12
N PRO A 898 -12.02 57.23 4.05
CA PRO A 898 -11.40 58.53 4.10
C PRO A 898 -12.17 59.57 4.91
N GLY A 899 -13.48 59.40 5.14
CA GLY A 899 -14.31 60.34 5.91
C GLY A 899 -14.17 61.80 5.43
N HIS A 900 -14.15 62.76 6.36
CA HIS A 900 -14.09 64.20 6.06
C HIS A 900 -12.80 64.83 6.59
N LEU A 901 -12.28 65.85 5.88
CA LEU A 901 -11.24 66.72 6.44
C LEU A 901 -11.81 67.54 7.60
N VAL A 902 -11.03 67.67 8.68
CA VAL A 902 -11.45 68.38 9.89
C VAL A 902 -10.50 69.50 10.28
N ASN A 903 -11.05 70.60 10.79
CA ASN A 903 -10.34 71.69 11.46
C ASN A 903 -10.91 71.79 12.89
N GLY A 904 -10.22 71.17 13.85
CA GLY A 904 -10.73 70.96 15.21
C GLY A 904 -12.00 70.10 15.20
N PRO A 905 -13.09 70.49 15.90
CA PRO A 905 -14.36 69.75 15.90
C PRO A 905 -15.20 69.95 14.62
N PHE A 906 -14.73 70.77 13.67
CA PHE A 906 -15.49 71.12 12.46
C PHE A 906 -15.06 70.26 11.27
N SER A 907 -16.00 69.55 10.65
CA SER A 907 -15.77 68.76 9.43
C SER A 907 -16.31 69.46 8.18
N LEU A 908 -15.62 69.31 7.06
CA LEU A 908 -16.15 69.75 5.78
C LEU A 908 -17.39 68.93 5.38
N PRO A 909 -18.39 69.52 4.70
CA PRO A 909 -19.62 68.81 4.33
C PRO A 909 -19.39 67.66 3.35
N GLN A 910 -18.44 67.80 2.41
CA GLN A 910 -18.13 66.77 1.44
C GLN A 910 -17.00 65.86 1.93
N PRO A 911 -17.11 64.53 1.78
CA PRO A 911 -16.05 63.61 2.17
C PRO A 911 -14.81 63.78 1.28
N LEU A 912 -13.65 63.46 1.85
CA LEU A 912 -12.40 63.37 1.13
C LEU A 912 -12.44 62.16 0.20
N GLN A 913 -12.12 62.35 -1.08
CA GLN A 913 -12.06 61.27 -2.07
C GLN A 913 -10.62 60.82 -2.27
N VAL A 914 -10.39 59.50 -2.28
CA VAL A 914 -9.06 58.89 -2.45
C VAL A 914 -9.10 57.90 -3.61
N GLY A 915 -8.18 58.05 -4.55
CA GLY A 915 -7.93 57.11 -5.65
C GLY A 915 -6.52 56.54 -5.58
N ILE A 916 -6.35 55.27 -5.94
CA ILE A 916 -5.06 54.56 -5.95
C ILE A 916 -4.89 53.92 -7.34
N ALA A 917 -3.77 54.19 -8.02
CA ALA A 917 -3.50 53.62 -9.34
C ALA A 917 -1.99 53.37 -9.58
N PRO A 918 -1.57 52.15 -9.95
CA PRO A 918 -2.34 50.89 -9.84
C PRO A 918 -2.58 50.53 -8.36
N ASN A 919 -3.69 49.84 -8.07
CA ASN A 919 -4.03 49.36 -6.73
C ASN A 919 -3.93 47.83 -6.57
N ALA A 920 -3.57 47.10 -7.63
CA ALA A 920 -3.39 45.65 -7.61
C ALA A 920 -2.31 45.19 -8.60
N TRP A 921 -1.67 44.06 -8.29
CA TRP A 921 -0.60 43.45 -9.08
C TRP A 921 -0.79 41.93 -9.15
N GLY A 922 -0.97 41.40 -10.37
CA GLY A 922 -1.14 39.96 -10.65
C GLY A 922 0.17 39.18 -10.82
N ALA A 923 1.29 39.75 -10.39
CA ALA A 923 2.61 39.15 -10.43
C ALA A 923 3.53 39.82 -9.38
N PRO A 924 4.65 39.19 -8.98
CA PRO A 924 5.64 39.81 -8.11
C PRO A 924 6.12 41.15 -8.67
N VAL A 925 6.24 42.14 -7.79
CA VAL A 925 6.65 43.51 -8.13
C VAL A 925 7.73 44.01 -7.19
N SER A 926 8.67 44.78 -7.72
CA SER A 926 9.77 45.34 -6.94
C SER A 926 9.92 46.83 -7.21
N ASN A 927 9.83 47.64 -6.15
CA ASN A 927 9.94 49.10 -6.17
C ASN A 927 8.98 49.79 -7.15
N VAL A 928 7.81 49.18 -7.39
CA VAL A 928 6.81 49.78 -8.28
C VAL A 928 6.12 50.94 -7.58
N LYS A 929 5.79 51.97 -8.35
CA LYS A 929 5.09 53.16 -7.87
C LYS A 929 3.58 52.99 -8.04
N SER A 930 2.84 53.41 -7.03
CA SER A 930 1.40 53.61 -7.07
C SER A 930 1.09 55.05 -6.70
N THR A 931 0.37 55.76 -7.54
CA THR A 931 -0.02 57.15 -7.24
C THR A 931 -1.32 57.15 -6.44
N ILE A 932 -1.30 57.87 -5.32
CA ILE A 932 -2.46 58.09 -4.46
C ILE A 932 -2.93 59.53 -4.70
N SER A 933 -4.11 59.67 -5.28
CA SER A 933 -4.74 60.96 -5.56
C SER A 933 -5.81 61.30 -4.53
N PHE A 934 -5.79 62.52 -4.03
CA PHE A 934 -6.77 63.08 -3.10
C PHE A 934 -7.59 64.16 -3.78
N LYS A 935 -8.88 64.20 -3.51
CA LYS A 935 -9.80 65.20 -4.04
C LYS A 935 -10.76 65.68 -2.95
N GLN A 936 -10.85 67.00 -2.80
CA GLN A 936 -11.77 67.67 -1.89
C GLN A 936 -12.61 68.69 -2.67
N VAL A 937 -13.93 68.55 -2.61
CA VAL A 937 -14.87 69.54 -3.15
C VAL A 937 -15.24 70.52 -2.04
N ILE A 938 -15.20 71.81 -2.35
CA ILE A 938 -15.70 72.89 -1.50
C ILE A 938 -16.82 73.60 -2.28
N GLY A 939 -18.02 73.59 -1.72
CA GLY A 939 -19.15 74.33 -2.25
C GLY A 939 -19.07 75.82 -1.92
N ARG A 940 -19.69 76.65 -2.76
CA ARG A 940 -19.79 78.11 -2.59
C ARG A 940 -20.37 78.53 -1.25
N THR A 941 -21.28 77.72 -0.68
CA THR A 941 -21.94 77.96 0.60
C THR A 941 -21.29 77.22 1.77
N ASP A 942 -20.22 76.48 1.55
CA ASP A 942 -19.56 75.72 2.61
C ASP A 942 -18.82 76.68 3.55
N ALA A 943 -19.07 76.55 4.85
CA ALA A 943 -18.37 77.33 5.86
C ALA A 943 -16.91 76.85 5.97
N LEU A 944 -15.95 77.77 5.82
CA LEU A 944 -14.52 77.51 6.04
C LEU A 944 -14.04 78.27 7.28
N ARG A 945 -13.32 77.58 8.16
CA ARG A 945 -12.64 78.16 9.32
C ARG A 945 -11.18 78.42 8.99
N THR A 946 -10.63 79.51 9.48
CA THR A 946 -9.19 79.77 9.45
C THR A 946 -8.45 78.65 10.17
N GLY A 947 -7.36 78.13 9.57
CA GLY A 947 -6.54 77.06 10.13
C GLY A 947 -6.39 75.86 9.19
N SER A 948 -5.75 74.81 9.68
CA SER A 948 -5.45 73.63 8.88
C SER A 948 -6.57 72.59 8.96
N TYR A 949 -6.94 72.08 7.79
CA TYR A 949 -7.84 70.93 7.66
C TYR A 949 -7.00 69.68 7.42
N SER A 950 -7.22 68.63 8.20
CA SER A 950 -6.42 67.40 8.10
C SER A 950 -7.27 66.14 8.33
N LYS A 951 -6.79 65.01 7.81
CA LYS A 951 -7.32 63.67 8.07
C LYS A 951 -6.17 62.67 8.02
N THR A 952 -6.13 61.76 8.98
CA THR A 952 -5.22 60.61 8.96
C THR A 952 -5.88 59.44 8.23
N LEU A 953 -5.13 58.81 7.33
CA LEU A 953 -5.57 57.66 6.53
C LEU A 953 -4.60 56.50 6.73
N THR A 954 -5.12 55.28 6.75
CA THR A 954 -4.32 54.05 6.82
C THR A 954 -4.33 53.36 5.47
N PHE A 955 -3.15 53.06 4.93
CA PHE A 955 -2.98 52.30 3.70
C PHE A 955 -2.46 50.90 4.02
N THR A 956 -3.06 49.87 3.42
CA THR A 956 -2.73 48.46 3.67
C THR A 956 -2.37 47.78 2.38
N LEU A 957 -1.18 47.17 2.34
CA LEU A 957 -0.74 46.26 1.28
C LEU A 957 -0.96 44.82 1.76
N SER A 958 -1.74 44.03 1.04
CA SER A 958 -2.07 42.62 1.38
C SER A 958 -2.15 41.73 0.14
N THR A 959 -2.10 40.41 0.31
CA THR A 959 -2.46 39.45 -0.74
C THR A 959 -3.97 39.20 -0.75
N THR A 960 -4.52 38.75 -1.87
CA THR A 960 -5.95 38.39 -1.98
C THR A 960 -6.24 36.97 -1.46
N ASN A 961 -5.22 36.10 -1.43
CA ASN A 961 -5.17 34.87 -0.64
C ASN A 961 -4.01 34.97 0.38
N PRO A 962 -4.29 35.12 1.69
CA PRO A 962 -3.26 35.25 2.73
C PRO A 962 -2.38 34.01 2.89
#